data_AF-A0A1R2BFF4-F1
#
_entry.id   AF-A0A1R2BFF4-F1
#
_cell.length_a   1.000
_cell.length_b   1.000
_cell.length_c   1.000
_cell.angle_alpha   90.00
_cell.angle_beta   90.00
_cell.angle_gamma   90.00
#
_symmetry.space_group_name_H-M   'P 1'
#
loop_
_entity.id
_entity.type
_entity.pdbx_description
1 polymer ?
#
loop_
_entity_poly.entity_id
_entity_poly.type
_entity_poly.pdbx_seq_one_letter_code
_entity_poly.pdbx_strand_id
1 'polypeptide(L)'
;MLIQGICVEQCPDGFIEDIITGKCIIGTDDLKLVNTLFYEVTRFDGNSIGDFYTVEENFLHEKSLAPSVERGFYATERSSFVSKKEFLLAPSFSIMLYCQPFGNGILVDMPGVFSIEIKDGKLIAKLLRYQEFTKEVLETSIDIILNTWQRILFQVIQTSSKSLTLNLTLNSNSTSTLFSLSSSQHIKKSPLHIGDPNFLLTSKGFFYKIQLLNSINPLFYSDLNLPSCLFSQYIENSQCINCSFSCGSKFSCRHKNSCLLSYSQNCQNYYGLGDQDCISCSNGGSPPFCCSLHCKKCSKDKCEECEKGFSLSDGNCYNHEMFYNKPYRKNNECPEYCEICSENGCDQCIGNRHYEQNLCICNYGYSGNLCQTKILMLYMTISNDNIIFLQFNEDLFIGINEDDLVVLSQQRNIDFYVSTVNKSKYAIYVIGRKDIKLDEEVKIIVIREIVSISFLWLAEKNYTVVLKGLVSDEDKDKDDDGYYDFFYTCSNSFMMVFLWTTLIFAVICSNFQAFWAMLSYVQLMSFMYLISIPFPSRTKAVILGLRKYYMLPNFFSYFPMYDGYKHDYSRVSDLGMHTNSLVENIGGILSALFCFIVLFNVAKTLHWGISNYSKGNDKLVKALKMFTNSFKYNFYIRFTIQVYMELLVSGFLAIFSVSVSIVSQGYNLLVACAIVFHCALCIPSTWCLSCYEHKSQENSSNKKWRYSSLVYEFKENLGYFRPSIYSIFLLRKYFHVLLSFTLQSYPIVQLGLQESFSILVIFMQILFFILFVRPYKNPLLIITHALTEFLLCCIFPLLSLSYLDLQDSIKKTIDTTMAIILLGILAIHFLSGLSLFLKILKDRAQSSVQQKVTPEVSNPAQNNSQNRSTNYSISISPEVYTFTPQRTRTIVGEDESFNVSITEVHHEPIRVIF
;
A
#
# COMPACT_ATOMS: atom_id res chain seq x y z
N MET A 1 -8.11 -6.10 19.70
CA MET A 1 -7.13 -5.36 18.88
C MET A 1 -5.73 -5.49 19.49
N LEU A 2 -4.65 -5.32 18.74
CA LEU A 2 -3.27 -5.46 19.23
C LEU A 2 -2.50 -4.13 19.13
N ILE A 3 -1.95 -3.64 20.23
CA ILE A 3 -1.12 -2.44 20.28
C ILE A 3 0.17 -2.75 21.04
N GLN A 4 1.35 -2.46 20.44
CA GLN A 4 2.65 -2.76 21.06
C GLN A 4 2.79 -4.22 21.57
N GLY A 5 2.18 -5.18 20.87
CA GLY A 5 2.18 -6.59 21.28
C GLY A 5 1.22 -6.94 22.43
N ILE A 6 0.33 -6.04 22.81
CA ILE A 6 -0.65 -6.19 23.90
C ILE A 6 -2.07 -6.15 23.33
N CYS A 7 -2.90 -7.11 23.73
CA CYS A 7 -4.30 -7.13 23.34
C CYS A 7 -5.10 -6.08 24.12
N VAL A 8 -5.84 -5.24 23.41
CA VAL A 8 -6.77 -4.23 23.95
C VAL A 8 -8.16 -4.42 23.33
N GLU A 9 -9.20 -4.09 24.09
CA GLU A 9 -10.60 -4.22 23.63
C GLU A 9 -10.97 -3.15 22.61
N GLN A 10 -10.44 -1.93 22.78
CA GLN A 10 -10.66 -0.78 21.92
C GLN A 10 -9.33 -0.07 21.70
N CYS A 11 -9.13 0.53 20.53
CA CYS A 11 -7.93 1.29 20.27
C CYS A 11 -7.90 2.56 21.13
N PRO A 12 -6.79 2.84 21.83
CA PRO A 12 -6.62 4.06 22.62
C PRO A 12 -6.80 5.33 21.78
N ASP A 13 -7.17 6.45 22.41
CA ASP A 13 -7.33 7.70 21.67
C ASP A 13 -6.00 8.11 20.98
N GLY A 14 -6.09 8.62 19.75
CA GLY A 14 -4.92 8.87 18.89
C GLY A 14 -4.46 7.65 18.08
N PHE A 15 -4.97 6.45 18.39
CA PHE A 15 -4.83 5.27 17.54
C PHE A 15 -6.15 4.99 16.80
N ILE A 16 -6.04 4.47 15.58
CA ILE A 16 -7.15 3.96 14.79
C ILE A 16 -6.99 2.44 14.68
N GLU A 17 -8.10 1.72 14.75
CA GLU A 17 -8.10 0.29 14.45
C GLU A 17 -7.77 0.09 12.98
N ASP A 18 -6.63 -0.54 12.74
CA ASP A 18 -6.37 -1.18 11.47
C ASP A 18 -7.25 -2.44 11.41
N ILE A 19 -8.40 -2.27 10.77
CA ILE A 19 -9.43 -3.30 10.59
C ILE A 19 -8.83 -4.58 10.00
N ILE A 20 -7.76 -4.44 9.22
CA ILE A 20 -7.10 -5.52 8.49
C ILE A 20 -6.23 -6.35 9.44
N THR A 21 -5.31 -5.71 10.17
CA THR A 21 -4.40 -6.45 11.07
C THR A 21 -5.02 -6.70 12.45
N GLY A 22 -6.17 -6.11 12.73
CA GLY A 22 -6.72 -6.00 14.08
C GLY A 22 -5.76 -5.27 15.04
N LYS A 23 -4.81 -4.48 14.53
CA LYS A 23 -3.86 -3.71 15.34
C LYS A 23 -4.35 -2.29 15.53
N CYS A 24 -3.91 -1.63 16.59
CA CYS A 24 -4.08 -0.20 16.72
C CYS A 24 -2.87 0.51 16.12
N ILE A 25 -3.09 1.22 15.02
CA ILE A 25 -2.07 2.04 14.34
C ILE A 25 -2.27 3.51 14.70
N ILE A 26 -1.22 4.33 14.57
CA ILE A 26 -1.31 5.76 14.87
C ILE A 26 -2.24 6.41 13.82
N GLY A 27 -3.32 7.01 14.29
CA GLY A 27 -4.35 7.58 13.40
C GLY A 27 -4.15 9.04 13.03
N THR A 28 -3.40 9.75 13.86
CA THR A 28 -3.09 11.18 13.70
C THR A 28 -1.61 11.38 13.97
N ASP A 29 -0.98 12.34 13.29
CA ASP A 29 0.44 12.67 13.49
C ASP A 29 0.78 13.12 14.94
N ASP A 30 -0.24 13.29 15.80
CA ASP A 30 -0.07 13.64 17.20
C ASP A 30 -0.74 12.62 18.15
N LEU A 31 0.07 12.00 19.02
CA LEU A 31 -0.37 11.17 20.15
C LEU A 31 -0.59 11.99 21.44
N LYS A 32 -0.51 13.33 21.35
CA LYS A 32 -0.86 14.24 22.43
C LYS A 32 -2.37 14.24 22.64
N LEU A 33 -2.78 13.73 23.81
CA LEU A 33 -4.16 13.74 24.25
C LEU A 33 -4.54 15.06 24.92
N VAL A 34 -3.61 15.59 25.74
CA VAL A 34 -3.74 16.86 26.46
C VAL A 34 -2.44 17.62 26.29
N ASN A 35 -2.54 18.92 26.01
CA ASN A 35 -1.40 19.84 26.05
C ASN A 35 -1.89 21.25 26.40
N THR A 36 -2.00 21.53 27.70
CA THR A 36 -2.56 22.80 28.19
C THR A 36 -1.48 23.60 28.92
N LEU A 37 -1.32 24.86 28.50
CA LEU A 37 -0.50 25.88 29.16
C LEU A 37 -1.41 26.79 29.98
N PHE A 38 -1.26 26.76 31.30
CA PHE A 38 -2.18 27.42 32.23
C PHE A 38 -2.01 28.93 32.32
N TYR A 39 -0.88 29.48 31.88
CA TYR A 39 -0.61 30.92 31.96
C TYR A 39 -1.30 31.73 30.84
N GLU A 40 -1.85 31.07 29.81
CA GLU A 40 -2.46 31.73 28.66
C GLU A 40 -3.85 32.32 28.96
N VAL A 41 -4.45 32.02 30.12
CA VAL A 41 -5.76 32.55 30.48
C VAL A 41 -5.66 34.02 30.80
N THR A 42 -6.27 34.82 29.94
CA THR A 42 -6.43 36.26 30.13
C THR A 42 -7.78 36.63 30.73
N ARG A 43 -8.79 35.73 30.73
CA ARG A 43 -10.17 36.03 31.17
C ARG A 43 -10.64 35.10 32.29
N PHE A 44 -11.33 35.68 33.29
CA PHE A 44 -11.80 35.01 34.50
C PHE A 44 -13.27 34.61 34.44
N ASP A 45 -14.04 35.23 33.56
CA ASP A 45 -15.43 34.89 33.29
C ASP A 45 -15.60 33.60 32.48
N GLY A 46 -14.49 33.05 31.97
CA GLY A 46 -14.46 31.72 31.37
C GLY A 46 -14.63 30.60 32.41
N ASN A 47 -15.06 29.44 31.92
CA ASN A 47 -15.10 28.19 32.67
C ASN A 47 -14.19 27.11 32.08
N SER A 48 -13.43 27.41 31.01
CA SER A 48 -12.61 26.42 30.32
C SER A 48 -11.29 26.99 29.80
N ILE A 49 -10.24 26.17 29.84
CA ILE A 49 -8.90 26.49 29.35
C ILE A 49 -8.31 25.25 28.68
N GLY A 50 -7.87 25.39 27.43
CA GLY A 50 -7.28 24.27 26.68
C GLY A 50 -8.22 23.06 26.70
N ASP A 51 -7.72 21.95 27.23
CA ASP A 51 -8.44 20.68 27.32
C ASP A 51 -9.30 20.54 28.59
N PHE A 52 -9.33 21.55 29.47
CA PHE A 52 -9.98 21.49 30.78
C PHE A 52 -11.12 22.48 30.93
N TYR A 53 -12.03 22.17 31.85
CA TYR A 53 -13.07 23.06 32.32
C TYR A 53 -13.32 22.85 33.82
N THR A 54 -13.93 23.84 34.46
CA THR A 54 -14.44 23.74 35.83
C THR A 54 -15.92 23.37 35.81
N VAL A 55 -16.37 22.60 36.80
CA VAL A 55 -17.78 22.20 36.95
C VAL A 55 -18.67 23.40 37.28
N GLU A 56 -18.07 24.47 37.77
CA GLU A 56 -18.75 25.68 38.22
C GLU A 56 -18.83 26.71 37.08
N GLU A 57 -19.65 27.76 37.24
CA GLU A 57 -19.93 28.71 36.14
C GLU A 57 -18.70 29.53 35.69
N ASN A 58 -17.70 29.72 36.55
CA ASN A 58 -16.50 30.51 36.24
C ASN A 58 -15.27 30.11 37.07
N PHE A 59 -14.11 30.63 36.66
CA PHE A 59 -12.84 30.39 37.36
C PHE A 59 -12.73 31.00 38.77
N LEU A 60 -13.63 31.91 39.14
CA LEU A 60 -13.61 32.59 40.44
C LEU A 60 -14.34 31.78 41.55
N HIS A 61 -15.01 30.69 41.19
CA HIS A 61 -15.65 29.82 42.16
C HIS A 61 -14.63 29.08 43.03
N GLU A 62 -14.96 28.83 44.30
CA GLU A 62 -14.02 28.22 45.26
C GLU A 62 -13.63 26.77 44.97
N LYS A 63 -14.48 26.07 44.21
CA LYS A 63 -14.18 24.72 43.71
C LYS A 63 -13.42 24.73 42.38
N SER A 64 -13.20 25.90 41.80
CA SER A 64 -12.39 26.07 40.60
C SER A 64 -10.93 26.29 40.98
N LEU A 65 -10.02 26.06 40.05
CA LEU A 65 -8.67 26.59 40.18
C LEU A 65 -8.70 28.09 39.84
N ALA A 66 -8.03 28.90 40.65
CA ALA A 66 -8.01 30.35 40.48
C ALA A 66 -6.84 30.77 39.56
N PRO A 67 -7.09 31.52 38.49
CA PRO A 67 -6.04 31.99 37.59
C PRO A 67 -5.10 32.95 38.33
N SER A 68 -3.80 32.81 38.06
CA SER A 68 -2.74 33.62 38.64
C SER A 68 -1.78 34.08 37.55
N VAL A 69 -1.57 35.39 37.50
CA VAL A 69 -0.61 36.05 36.61
C VAL A 69 0.75 35.36 36.69
N GLU A 70 1.33 35.07 35.52
CA GLU A 70 2.67 34.52 35.31
C GLU A 70 2.94 33.12 35.91
N ARG A 71 2.00 32.58 36.70
CA ARG A 71 2.15 31.31 37.45
C ARG A 71 1.10 30.26 37.09
N GLY A 72 0.21 30.55 36.13
CA GLY A 72 -0.83 29.63 35.68
C GLY A 72 -2.03 29.64 36.60
N PHE A 73 -2.40 28.49 37.17
CA PHE A 73 -3.59 28.34 37.99
C PHE A 73 -3.25 27.87 39.40
N TYR A 74 -3.88 28.45 40.41
CA TYR A 74 -3.75 28.06 41.81
C TYR A 74 -4.89 27.12 42.22
N ALA A 75 -4.54 25.98 42.80
CA ALA A 75 -5.48 25.05 43.39
C ALA A 75 -5.57 25.23 44.91
N THR A 76 -6.78 25.20 45.44
CA THR A 76 -7.06 25.02 46.86
C THR A 76 -7.31 23.53 47.17
N GLU A 77 -7.48 23.16 48.44
CA GLU A 77 -7.84 21.79 48.85
C GLU A 77 -9.17 21.29 48.26
N ARG A 78 -10.02 22.21 47.80
CA ARG A 78 -11.35 21.92 47.25
C ARG A 78 -11.47 22.27 45.77
N SER A 79 -10.36 22.57 45.09
CA SER A 79 -10.38 22.95 43.69
C SER A 79 -10.25 21.72 42.78
N SER A 80 -10.94 21.69 41.64
CA SER A 80 -10.70 20.69 40.59
C SER A 80 -10.96 21.25 39.20
N PHE A 81 -10.20 20.77 38.22
CA PHE A 81 -10.55 20.85 36.80
C PHE A 81 -10.81 19.46 36.25
N VAL A 82 -11.71 19.39 35.27
CA VAL A 82 -12.08 18.18 34.55
C VAL A 82 -11.74 18.36 33.08
N SER A 83 -11.23 17.32 32.43
CA SER A 83 -11.00 17.38 30.99
C SER A 83 -12.31 17.40 30.20
N LYS A 84 -12.34 18.14 29.09
CA LYS A 84 -13.51 18.29 28.20
C LYS A 84 -13.98 16.99 27.55
N LYS A 85 -13.10 15.99 27.49
CA LYS A 85 -13.38 14.66 26.97
C LYS A 85 -12.80 13.60 27.90
N GLU A 86 -13.37 12.41 27.84
CA GLU A 86 -12.79 11.23 28.47
C GLU A 86 -11.72 10.64 27.55
N PHE A 87 -10.71 10.03 28.15
CA PHE A 87 -9.59 9.44 27.42
C PHE A 87 -9.48 7.94 27.65
N LEU A 88 -9.14 7.21 26.59
CA LEU A 88 -8.69 5.83 26.64
C LEU A 88 -7.17 5.81 26.43
N LEU A 89 -6.42 5.48 27.47
CA LEU A 89 -4.96 5.50 27.42
C LEU A 89 -4.39 4.24 26.78
N ALA A 90 -3.27 4.40 26.10
CA ALA A 90 -2.49 3.28 25.58
C ALA A 90 -1.81 2.52 26.73
N PRO A 91 -1.47 1.23 26.55
CA PRO A 91 -0.75 0.47 27.58
C PRO A 91 0.58 1.10 27.98
N SER A 92 1.21 1.83 27.04
CA SER A 92 2.34 2.71 27.32
C SER A 92 1.94 4.16 27.11
N PHE A 93 1.98 4.97 28.17
CA PHE A 93 1.63 6.38 28.13
C PHE A 93 2.53 7.20 29.06
N SER A 94 2.54 8.52 28.87
CA SER A 94 3.25 9.44 29.74
C SER A 94 2.42 10.68 30.07
N ILE A 95 2.53 11.14 31.31
CA ILE A 95 1.98 12.41 31.77
C ILE A 95 3.09 13.27 32.37
N MET A 96 3.18 14.50 31.89
CA MET A 96 4.06 15.53 32.41
C MET A 96 3.22 16.61 33.09
N LEU A 97 3.67 17.03 34.26
CA LEU A 97 3.10 18.12 35.03
C LEU A 97 4.22 19.08 35.43
N TYR A 98 3.96 20.38 35.30
CA TYR A 98 4.81 21.42 35.88
C TYR A 98 4.01 22.21 36.90
N CYS A 99 4.33 22.04 38.18
CA CYS A 99 3.56 22.57 39.29
C CYS A 99 4.44 22.99 40.47
N GLN A 100 3.91 23.83 41.36
CA GLN A 100 4.53 24.21 42.62
C GLN A 100 3.61 23.78 43.78
N PRO A 101 3.77 22.56 44.33
CA PRO A 101 2.90 22.06 45.39
C PRO A 101 3.28 22.66 46.75
N PHE A 102 2.27 22.97 47.57
CA PHE A 102 2.40 23.56 48.91
C PHE A 102 1.97 22.62 50.04
N GLY A 103 1.34 21.49 49.74
CA GLY A 103 0.85 20.56 50.76
C GLY A 103 0.56 19.17 50.21
N ASN A 104 0.02 18.32 51.09
CA ASN A 104 -0.44 16.98 50.71
C ASN A 104 -1.74 17.06 49.91
N GLY A 105 -1.98 16.06 49.07
CA GLY A 105 -3.20 15.92 48.28
C GLY A 105 -2.96 15.38 46.87
N ILE A 106 -4.03 15.20 46.13
CA ILE A 106 -4.05 14.76 44.74
C ILE A 106 -3.66 15.94 43.85
N LEU A 107 -2.66 15.73 42.99
CA LEU A 107 -2.28 16.66 41.94
C LEU A 107 -3.09 16.41 40.67
N VAL A 108 -3.13 15.15 40.26
CA VAL A 108 -3.83 14.69 39.05
C VAL A 108 -4.46 13.34 39.34
N ASP A 109 -5.69 13.15 38.92
CA ASP A 109 -6.41 11.88 39.04
C ASP A 109 -7.12 11.56 37.72
N MET A 110 -7.08 10.31 37.31
CA MET A 110 -7.89 9.77 36.24
C MET A 110 -8.67 8.60 36.84
N PRO A 111 -9.93 8.82 37.30
CA PRO A 111 -10.66 7.87 38.12
C PRO A 111 -10.67 6.46 37.53
N GLY A 112 -10.17 5.50 38.32
CA GLY A 112 -10.10 4.09 37.91
C GLY A 112 -8.94 3.73 36.98
N VAL A 113 -8.06 4.68 36.63
CA VAL A 113 -6.88 4.45 35.78
C VAL A 113 -5.59 4.75 36.53
N PHE A 114 -5.31 6.00 36.90
CA PHE A 114 -4.10 6.37 37.64
C PHE A 114 -4.32 7.61 38.52
N SER A 115 -3.47 7.79 39.53
CA SER A 115 -3.44 9.01 40.35
C SER A 115 -2.01 9.42 40.70
N ILE A 116 -1.77 10.72 40.80
CA ILE A 116 -0.51 11.30 41.28
C ILE A 116 -0.85 12.16 42.49
N GLU A 117 -0.36 11.77 43.67
CA GLU A 117 -0.66 12.42 44.94
C GLU A 117 0.62 12.71 45.74
N ILE A 118 0.55 13.71 46.60
CA ILE A 118 1.57 14.01 47.59
C ILE A 118 1.06 13.54 48.95
N LYS A 119 1.82 12.69 49.61
CA LYS A 119 1.50 12.19 50.94
C LYS A 119 2.78 12.04 51.76
N ASP A 120 2.79 12.62 52.96
CA ASP A 120 3.89 12.50 53.92
C ASP A 120 5.27 12.87 53.35
N GLY A 121 5.33 13.93 52.53
CA GLY A 121 6.57 14.40 51.90
C GLY A 121 7.05 13.57 50.69
N LYS A 122 6.23 12.62 50.22
CA LYS A 122 6.51 11.81 49.04
C LYS A 122 5.51 12.11 47.93
N LEU A 123 6.02 12.16 46.71
CA LEU A 123 5.23 12.11 45.50
C LEU A 123 4.99 10.65 45.15
N ILE A 124 3.73 10.23 45.11
CA ILE A 124 3.32 8.86 44.86
C ILE A 124 2.50 8.83 43.57
N ALA A 125 2.92 8.02 42.61
CA ALA A 125 2.16 7.73 41.40
C ALA A 125 1.58 6.32 41.49
N LYS A 126 0.27 6.20 41.37
CA LYS A 126 -0.48 4.94 41.47
C LYS A 126 -1.13 4.62 40.13
N LEU A 127 -0.99 3.38 39.68
CA LEU A 127 -1.71 2.82 38.54
C LEU A 127 -2.74 1.81 39.09
N LEU A 128 -4.01 2.03 38.77
CA LEU A 128 -5.12 1.17 39.15
C LEU A 128 -5.36 0.14 38.04
N ARG A 129 -5.37 -1.13 38.40
CA ARG A 129 -5.63 -2.25 37.48
C ARG A 129 -6.81 -3.07 37.98
N TYR A 130 -7.66 -3.49 37.04
CA TYR A 130 -8.75 -4.43 37.31
C TYR A 130 -8.44 -5.77 36.66
N GLN A 131 -8.34 -6.83 37.47
CA GLN A 131 -8.14 -8.20 37.04
C GLN A 131 -9.20 -9.08 37.71
N GLU A 132 -10.03 -9.80 36.94
CA GLU A 132 -10.92 -10.84 37.48
C GLU A 132 -11.74 -10.34 38.70
N PHE A 133 -12.32 -9.14 38.54
CA PHE A 133 -13.02 -8.33 39.56
C PHE A 133 -12.16 -7.74 40.70
N THR A 134 -10.90 -8.16 40.89
CA THR A 134 -9.98 -7.58 41.90
C THR A 134 -9.32 -6.28 41.43
N LYS A 135 -9.26 -5.30 42.32
CA LYS A 135 -8.57 -4.02 42.12
C LYS A 135 -7.16 -4.13 42.67
N GLU A 136 -6.16 -4.05 41.81
CA GLU A 136 -4.76 -3.97 42.19
C GLU A 136 -4.27 -2.52 42.04
N VAL A 137 -3.43 -2.09 42.99
CA VAL A 137 -2.81 -0.77 42.99
C VAL A 137 -1.31 -0.95 42.86
N LEU A 138 -0.76 -0.58 41.71
CA LEU A 138 0.69 -0.56 41.49
C LEU A 138 1.18 0.85 41.80
N GLU A 139 2.23 1.00 42.60
CA GLU A 139 2.70 2.32 42.99
C GLU A 139 4.22 2.48 42.89
N THR A 140 4.63 3.71 42.63
CA THR A 140 6.02 4.16 42.72
C THR A 140 6.06 5.49 43.48
N SER A 141 7.15 5.76 44.16
CA SER A 141 7.29 6.99 44.94
C SER A 141 8.68 7.61 44.83
N ILE A 142 8.74 8.91 45.06
CA ILE A 142 9.97 9.70 45.13
C ILE A 142 9.80 10.83 46.15
N ASP A 143 10.85 11.19 46.87
CA ASP A 143 10.79 12.30 47.83
C ASP A 143 10.63 13.63 47.09
N ILE A 144 9.75 14.51 47.60
CA ILE A 144 9.43 15.79 46.96
C ILE A 144 9.65 16.96 47.92
N ILE A 145 10.18 18.06 47.38
CA ILE A 145 10.37 19.31 48.12
C ILE A 145 9.17 20.23 47.83
N LEU A 146 8.37 20.51 48.85
CA LEU A 146 7.26 21.46 48.74
C LEU A 146 7.76 22.90 48.55
N ASN A 147 6.87 23.78 48.09
CA ASN A 147 7.12 25.21 47.85
C ASN A 147 8.15 25.53 46.77
N THR A 148 8.51 24.57 45.92
CA THR A 148 9.43 24.77 44.78
C THR A 148 8.77 24.28 43.49
N TRP A 149 9.15 24.86 42.36
CA TRP A 149 8.65 24.40 41.06
C TRP A 149 9.20 23.00 40.78
N GLN A 150 8.28 22.08 40.53
CA GLN A 150 8.53 20.66 40.32
C GLN A 150 8.10 20.27 38.92
N ARG A 151 9.02 19.61 38.20
CA ARG A 151 8.75 18.98 36.92
C ARG A 151 8.54 17.50 37.17
N ILE A 152 7.30 17.06 37.08
CA ILE A 152 6.89 15.69 37.34
C ILE A 152 6.63 15.02 35.99
N LEU A 153 7.28 13.89 35.74
CA LEU A 153 7.00 13.02 34.59
C LEU A 153 6.69 11.61 35.13
N PHE A 154 5.46 11.16 34.92
CA PHE A 154 5.04 9.81 35.21
C PHE A 154 4.86 9.06 33.89
N GLN A 155 5.51 7.90 33.76
CA GLN A 155 5.45 7.05 32.58
C GLN A 155 5.04 5.64 32.99
N VAL A 156 4.13 5.07 32.23
CA VAL A 156 3.78 3.65 32.30
C VAL A 156 4.36 3.01 31.05
N ILE A 157 5.29 2.07 31.21
CA ILE A 157 5.97 1.42 30.09
C ILE A 157 5.65 -0.07 30.14
N GLN A 158 4.83 -0.55 29.20
CA GLN A 158 4.54 -1.96 29.08
C GLN A 158 5.41 -2.59 27.99
N THR A 159 6.46 -3.30 28.39
CA THR A 159 7.44 -3.91 27.48
C THR A 159 6.99 -5.25 26.92
N SER A 160 6.10 -5.94 27.64
CA SER A 160 5.49 -7.20 27.19
C SER A 160 4.11 -7.39 27.83
N SER A 161 3.37 -8.42 27.40
CA SER A 161 2.13 -8.81 28.06
C SER A 161 2.29 -9.20 29.54
N LYS A 162 3.53 -9.40 30.02
CA LYS A 162 3.86 -9.85 31.38
C LYS A 162 4.70 -8.88 32.19
N SER A 163 5.09 -7.73 31.64
CA SER A 163 6.00 -6.79 32.33
C SER A 163 5.57 -5.35 32.13
N LEU A 164 5.43 -4.63 33.23
CA LEU A 164 5.07 -3.23 33.27
C LEU A 164 6.01 -2.49 34.22
N THR A 165 6.51 -1.34 33.77
CA THR A 165 7.40 -0.49 34.56
C THR A 165 6.72 0.85 34.81
N LEU A 166 6.66 1.26 36.06
CA LEU A 166 6.25 2.61 36.45
C LEU A 166 7.51 3.46 36.65
N ASN A 167 7.69 4.47 35.83
CA ASN A 167 8.76 5.44 35.98
C ASN A 167 8.17 6.76 36.50
N LEU A 168 8.73 7.27 37.59
CA LEU A 168 8.41 8.58 38.14
C LEU A 168 9.67 9.41 38.19
N THR A 169 9.69 10.50 37.45
CA THR A 169 10.81 11.44 37.40
C THR A 169 10.38 12.77 37.99
N LEU A 170 11.14 13.26 38.96
CA LEU A 170 11.00 14.57 39.58
C LEU A 170 12.24 15.40 39.25
N ASN A 171 12.07 16.43 38.42
CA ASN A 171 13.13 17.25 37.85
C ASN A 171 14.14 16.42 37.04
N SER A 172 15.21 15.97 37.69
CA SER A 172 16.27 15.11 37.16
C SER A 172 16.35 13.75 37.85
N ASN A 173 15.67 13.57 38.98
CA ASN A 173 15.73 12.36 39.79
C ASN A 173 14.63 11.41 39.34
N SER A 174 14.97 10.17 38.99
CA SER A 174 14.02 9.17 38.53
C SER A 174 13.99 7.95 39.44
N THR A 175 12.80 7.45 39.75
CA THR A 175 12.59 6.13 40.36
C THR A 175 11.77 5.26 39.40
N SER A 176 12.14 3.98 39.31
CA SER A 176 11.46 3.00 38.45
C SER A 176 11.10 1.76 39.25
N THR A 177 9.85 1.31 39.19
CA THR A 177 9.41 0.04 39.78
C THR A 177 8.90 -0.90 38.70
N LEU A 178 9.46 -2.11 38.65
CA LEU A 178 9.10 -3.16 37.70
C LEU A 178 8.09 -4.12 38.33
N PHE A 179 7.00 -4.39 37.63
CA PHE A 179 5.94 -5.31 38.02
C PHE A 179 5.81 -6.44 37.02
N SER A 180 5.65 -7.67 37.52
CA SER A 180 5.29 -8.85 36.73
C SER A 180 3.76 -8.98 36.66
N LEU A 181 3.21 -8.98 35.45
CA LEU A 181 1.78 -9.07 35.21
C LEU A 181 1.36 -10.51 34.93
N SER A 182 0.23 -10.93 35.50
CA SER A 182 -0.42 -12.23 35.25
C SER A 182 -1.43 -12.18 34.09
N SER A 183 -1.89 -10.99 33.68
CA SER A 183 -2.91 -10.79 32.65
C SER A 183 -2.80 -9.43 31.95
N SER A 184 -3.43 -9.28 30.79
CA SER A 184 -3.58 -8.01 30.07
C SER A 184 -4.37 -6.98 30.90
N GLN A 185 -4.03 -5.71 30.75
CA GLN A 185 -4.65 -4.60 31.46
C GLN A 185 -5.89 -4.11 30.71
N HIS A 186 -7.03 -4.03 31.41
CA HIS A 186 -8.21 -3.33 30.91
C HIS A 186 -8.19 -1.89 31.44
N ILE A 187 -7.97 -0.93 30.55
CA ILE A 187 -8.05 0.50 30.86
C ILE A 187 -9.44 0.98 30.44
N LYS A 188 -10.18 1.59 31.36
CA LYS A 188 -11.48 2.21 31.04
C LYS A 188 -11.28 3.63 30.55
N LYS A 189 -12.17 4.05 29.64
CA LYS A 189 -12.28 5.47 29.27
C LYS A 189 -12.68 6.27 30.51
N SER A 190 -11.97 7.36 30.81
CA SER A 190 -12.19 8.15 32.02
C SER A 190 -11.76 9.61 31.80
N PRO A 191 -12.40 10.61 32.42
CA PRO A 191 -11.93 11.99 32.39
C PRO A 191 -10.63 12.16 33.20
N LEU A 192 -9.80 13.11 32.80
CA LEU A 192 -8.61 13.52 33.53
C LEU A 192 -8.97 14.71 34.44
N HIS A 193 -8.66 14.58 35.72
CA HIS A 193 -8.87 15.60 36.73
C HIS A 193 -7.54 16.21 37.17
N ILE A 194 -7.51 17.53 37.31
CA ILE A 194 -6.48 18.21 38.11
C ILE A 194 -7.08 18.44 39.49
N GLY A 195 -6.44 17.90 40.52
CA GLY A 195 -7.01 17.76 41.86
C GLY A 195 -7.93 16.56 42.03
N ASP A 196 -8.58 16.49 43.18
CA ASP A 196 -9.52 15.43 43.55
C ASP A 196 -10.89 15.64 42.89
N PRO A 197 -11.45 14.66 42.15
CA PRO A 197 -12.78 14.75 41.57
C PRO A 197 -13.89 14.99 42.60
N ASN A 198 -13.68 14.65 43.87
CA ASN A 198 -14.65 14.85 44.96
C ASN A 198 -14.42 16.15 45.74
N PHE A 199 -13.42 16.96 45.36
CA PHE A 199 -13.07 18.23 46.02
C PHE A 199 -12.71 18.09 47.51
N LEU A 200 -12.18 16.94 47.95
CA LEU A 200 -11.84 16.69 49.36
C LEU A 200 -10.34 16.79 49.65
N LEU A 201 -9.52 16.29 48.72
CA LEU A 201 -8.08 16.05 48.95
C LEU A 201 -7.19 16.65 47.86
N THR A 202 -7.55 17.77 47.22
CA THR A 202 -6.66 18.40 46.22
C THR A 202 -5.40 18.97 46.86
N SER A 203 -4.23 18.78 46.25
CA SER A 203 -2.99 19.43 46.70
C SER A 203 -3.05 20.93 46.43
N LYS A 204 -2.86 21.74 47.48
CA LYS A 204 -2.66 23.19 47.34
C LYS A 204 -1.40 23.48 46.52
N GLY A 205 -1.44 24.45 45.62
CA GLY A 205 -0.27 24.84 44.81
C GLY A 205 -0.61 25.44 43.46
N PHE A 206 0.43 25.76 42.68
CA PHE A 206 0.29 26.28 41.32
C PHE A 206 0.45 25.18 40.27
N PHE A 207 -0.30 25.28 39.17
CA PHE A 207 -0.22 24.44 37.98
C PHE A 207 0.08 25.32 36.78
N TYR A 208 1.19 25.05 36.09
CA TYR A 208 1.67 25.86 34.97
C TYR A 208 1.48 25.17 33.62
N LYS A 209 1.78 23.86 33.54
CA LYS A 209 1.61 23.07 32.32
C LYS A 209 1.23 21.64 32.66
N ILE A 210 0.38 21.06 31.82
CA ILE A 210 0.10 19.63 31.82
C ILE A 210 0.11 19.08 30.38
N GLN A 211 0.71 17.90 30.21
CA GLN A 211 0.73 17.20 28.94
C GLN A 211 0.50 15.71 29.17
N LEU A 212 -0.44 15.12 28.44
CA LEU A 212 -0.74 13.69 28.45
C LEU A 212 -0.53 13.13 27.03
N LEU A 213 0.25 12.07 26.93
CA LEU A 213 0.67 11.45 25.68
C LEU A 213 0.40 9.96 25.71
N ASN A 214 -0.17 9.45 24.63
CA ASN A 214 -0.34 8.03 24.38
C ASN A 214 0.93 7.40 23.76
N SER A 215 2.09 7.87 24.22
CA SER A 215 3.41 7.39 23.86
C SER A 215 4.42 7.71 24.98
N ILE A 216 5.58 7.06 24.92
CA ILE A 216 6.70 7.39 25.80
C ILE A 216 7.50 8.51 25.14
N ASN A 217 7.30 9.74 25.60
CA ASN A 217 8.12 10.87 25.16
C ASN A 217 9.20 11.17 26.20
N PRO A 218 10.50 11.07 25.86
CA PRO A 218 11.59 11.38 26.77
C PRO A 218 11.92 12.88 26.85
N LEU A 219 11.34 13.72 25.99
CA LEU A 219 11.77 15.12 25.86
C LEU A 219 11.22 15.98 26.99
N PHE A 220 12.08 16.27 27.97
CA PHE A 220 11.91 17.40 28.87
C PHE A 220 12.20 18.70 28.10
N TYR A 221 11.25 19.62 28.11
CA TYR A 221 11.49 21.00 27.66
C TYR A 221 12.51 21.69 28.59
N SER A 222 13.26 22.64 28.04
CA SER A 222 14.25 23.46 28.74
C SER A 222 13.66 24.10 30.00
N ASP A 223 14.50 24.26 31.03
CA ASP A 223 14.11 24.80 32.32
C ASP A 223 13.50 26.21 32.17
N LEU A 224 12.26 26.35 32.62
CA LEU A 224 11.57 27.63 32.70
C LEU A 224 11.90 28.27 34.06
N ASN A 225 12.44 29.49 34.04
CA ASN A 225 12.66 30.26 35.26
C ASN A 225 11.33 30.87 35.73
N LEU A 226 10.54 30.08 36.44
CA LEU A 226 9.30 30.55 37.05
C LEU A 226 9.54 31.13 38.46
N PRO A 227 8.83 32.20 38.82
CA PRO A 227 8.95 32.83 40.13
C PRO A 227 8.35 31.95 41.24
N SER A 228 9.09 31.76 42.34
CA SER A 228 8.73 30.86 43.46
C SER A 228 7.92 31.53 44.58
N CYS A 229 7.14 32.56 44.28
CA CYS A 229 6.39 33.30 45.29
C CYS A 229 5.19 32.50 45.83
N LEU A 230 4.87 32.69 47.13
CA LEU A 230 3.68 32.10 47.74
C LEU A 230 2.38 32.64 47.11
N PHE A 231 1.25 31.97 47.36
CA PHE A 231 -0.06 32.42 46.85
C PHE A 231 -0.43 33.83 47.32
N SER A 232 -0.13 34.15 48.58
CA SER A 232 -0.35 35.47 49.17
C SER A 232 0.73 36.49 48.78
N GLN A 233 1.50 36.23 47.72
CA GLN A 233 2.57 37.08 47.23
C GLN A 233 2.44 37.31 45.73
N TYR A 234 2.90 38.48 45.29
CA TYR A 234 3.00 38.85 43.88
C TYR A 234 4.44 39.24 43.55
N ILE A 235 4.77 39.26 42.25
CA ILE A 235 6.12 39.60 41.79
C ILE A 235 6.15 41.07 41.42
N GLU A 236 7.10 41.79 41.99
CA GLU A 236 7.42 43.16 41.61
C GLU A 236 8.95 43.27 41.60
N ASN A 237 9.53 43.63 40.44
CA ASN A 237 10.99 43.72 40.26
C ASN A 237 11.74 42.43 40.69
N SER A 238 11.21 41.26 40.32
CA SER A 238 11.75 39.93 40.68
C SER A 238 11.75 39.61 42.18
N GLN A 239 11.11 40.42 43.03
CA GLN A 239 10.91 40.14 44.45
C GLN A 239 9.47 39.71 44.74
N CYS A 240 9.31 38.78 45.67
CA CYS A 240 8.00 38.36 46.16
C CYS A 240 7.51 39.33 47.25
N ILE A 241 6.45 40.07 46.97
CA ILE A 241 5.85 41.03 47.90
C ILE A 241 4.54 40.46 48.42
N ASN A 242 4.31 40.56 49.74
CA ASN A 242 3.06 40.10 50.35
C ASN A 242 1.86 40.96 49.92
N CYS A 243 0.76 40.29 49.63
CA CYS A 243 -0.54 40.91 49.44
C CYS A 243 -1.08 41.54 50.73
N SER A 244 -1.96 42.53 50.59
CA SER A 244 -2.74 43.03 51.73
C SER A 244 -3.55 41.89 52.36
N PHE A 245 -3.60 41.86 53.70
CA PHE A 245 -4.42 40.92 54.46
C PHE A 245 -5.92 40.97 54.07
N SER A 246 -6.37 42.08 53.47
CA SER A 246 -7.75 42.27 53.01
C SER A 246 -8.13 41.42 51.78
N CYS A 247 -7.17 40.80 51.08
CA CYS A 247 -7.44 40.05 49.84
C CYS A 247 -8.01 38.65 50.04
N GLY A 248 -8.15 38.23 51.29
CA GLY A 248 -8.64 36.90 51.64
C GLY A 248 -7.71 35.80 51.11
N SER A 249 -8.10 34.55 51.36
CA SER A 249 -7.37 33.37 50.87
C SER A 249 -7.76 32.98 49.44
N LYS A 250 -8.63 33.74 48.76
CA LYS A 250 -9.24 33.35 47.48
C LYS A 250 -8.53 33.90 46.25
N PHE A 251 -7.82 35.02 46.35
CA PHE A 251 -7.19 35.64 45.17
C PHE A 251 -5.74 36.02 45.45
N SER A 252 -4.85 35.76 44.48
CA SER A 252 -3.56 36.43 44.46
C SER A 252 -3.80 37.91 44.15
N CYS A 253 -2.99 38.79 44.74
CA CYS A 253 -3.05 40.21 44.40
C CYS A 253 -2.04 40.49 43.27
N ARG A 254 -2.24 41.58 42.52
CA ARG A 254 -1.19 42.12 41.63
C ARG A 254 -0.50 43.38 42.19
N HIS A 255 -0.95 43.88 43.34
CA HIS A 255 -0.38 45.05 43.99
C HIS A 255 -0.62 45.04 45.50
N LYS A 256 0.28 45.64 46.28
CA LYS A 256 0.24 45.65 47.76
C LYS A 256 -1.08 46.17 48.34
N ASN A 257 -1.72 47.14 47.67
CA ASN A 257 -2.89 47.86 48.20
C ASN A 257 -4.23 47.42 47.60
N SER A 258 -4.25 46.54 46.60
CA SER A 258 -5.50 46.12 45.95
C SER A 258 -5.53 44.61 45.73
N CYS A 259 -6.73 44.05 45.87
CA CYS A 259 -7.00 42.63 45.62
C CYS A 259 -7.48 42.41 44.19
N LEU A 260 -7.19 43.39 43.33
CA LEU A 260 -7.54 43.38 41.93
C LEU A 260 -6.46 42.61 41.17
N LEU A 261 -6.87 41.68 40.32
CA LEU A 261 -5.99 40.92 39.44
C LEU A 261 -5.64 41.70 38.16
N SER A 262 -6.43 42.73 37.81
CA SER A 262 -6.17 43.60 36.66
C SER A 262 -4.95 44.49 36.87
N TYR A 263 -4.24 44.81 35.78
CA TYR A 263 -3.16 45.82 35.78
C TYR A 263 -3.66 47.18 36.34
N SER A 264 -4.84 47.65 35.93
CA SER A 264 -5.36 48.97 36.34
C SER A 264 -5.84 49.00 37.80
N GLN A 265 -5.17 49.82 38.63
CA GLN A 265 -5.54 50.05 40.04
C GLN A 265 -6.94 50.68 40.22
N ASN A 266 -7.45 51.33 39.17
CA ASN A 266 -8.73 52.03 39.19
C ASN A 266 -9.88 51.19 38.62
N CYS A 267 -9.64 49.94 38.24
CA CYS A 267 -10.68 49.04 37.73
C CYS A 267 -11.44 48.39 38.89
N GLN A 268 -12.74 48.67 39.01
CA GLN A 268 -13.58 48.15 40.09
C GLN A 268 -14.15 46.76 39.78
N ASN A 269 -14.50 46.50 38.51
CA ASN A 269 -14.99 45.20 38.02
C ASN A 269 -14.24 44.86 36.73
N TYR A 270 -13.80 43.61 36.55
CA TYR A 270 -13.00 43.18 35.40
C TYR A 270 -13.40 41.77 34.92
N TYR A 271 -13.34 41.56 33.60
CA TYR A 271 -13.48 40.25 32.95
C TYR A 271 -12.19 39.42 33.00
N GLY A 272 -11.03 40.06 33.20
CA GLY A 272 -9.74 39.45 32.89
C GLY A 272 -8.52 40.21 33.42
N LEU A 273 -7.34 39.84 32.90
CA LEU A 273 -6.02 40.29 33.30
C LEU A 273 -5.52 41.50 32.52
N GLY A 274 -6.00 41.71 31.30
CA GLY A 274 -5.59 42.82 30.46
C GLY A 274 -6.14 44.15 30.97
N ASP A 275 -5.42 45.23 30.69
CA ASP A 275 -5.97 46.58 30.90
C ASP A 275 -7.28 46.79 30.13
N GLN A 276 -7.47 46.05 29.03
CA GLN A 276 -8.69 46.14 28.24
C GLN A 276 -9.90 45.42 28.83
N ASP A 277 -9.71 44.61 29.88
CA ASP A 277 -10.76 43.77 30.44
C ASP A 277 -11.56 44.45 31.55
N CYS A 278 -11.39 45.77 31.75
CA CYS A 278 -12.15 46.49 32.76
C CYS A 278 -13.62 46.71 32.34
N ILE A 279 -14.54 46.49 33.28
CA ILE A 279 -16.01 46.62 33.12
C ILE A 279 -16.52 47.92 33.75
N SER A 280 -15.89 48.41 34.82
CA SER A 280 -16.25 49.68 35.48
C SER A 280 -15.07 50.27 36.25
N CYS A 281 -14.88 51.58 36.18
CA CYS A 281 -13.78 52.28 36.85
C CYS A 281 -14.25 53.00 38.13
N SER A 282 -13.47 52.92 39.21
CA SER A 282 -13.78 53.57 40.50
C SER A 282 -13.64 55.10 40.45
N ASN A 283 -12.89 55.63 39.48
CA ASN A 283 -12.58 57.05 39.33
C ASN A 283 -13.41 57.77 38.22
N GLY A 284 -14.50 57.16 37.76
CA GLY A 284 -15.37 57.74 36.73
C GLY A 284 -14.81 57.69 35.30
N GLY A 285 -13.68 57.01 35.07
CA GLY A 285 -13.18 56.70 33.72
C GLY A 285 -14.13 55.79 32.94
N SER A 286 -14.08 55.88 31.60
CA SER A 286 -14.79 54.97 30.70
C SER A 286 -13.99 53.67 30.53
N PRO A 287 -14.59 52.50 30.78
CA PRO A 287 -13.98 51.24 30.36
C PRO A 287 -13.79 51.23 28.83
N PRO A 288 -12.74 50.58 28.31
CA PRO A 288 -11.90 49.62 29.00
C PRO A 288 -10.68 50.25 29.71
N PHE A 289 -10.33 51.52 29.44
CA PHE A 289 -9.15 52.17 30.02
C PHE A 289 -9.51 53.08 31.20
N CYS A 290 -9.45 52.55 32.42
CA CYS A 290 -9.57 53.42 33.59
C CYS A 290 -8.40 54.39 33.62
N CYS A 291 -8.71 55.68 33.80
CA CYS A 291 -7.74 56.73 33.57
C CYS A 291 -6.51 56.61 34.50
N SER A 292 -5.36 57.03 33.97
CA SER A 292 -4.01 56.75 34.48
C SER A 292 -3.85 56.92 36.00
N LEU A 293 -2.90 56.20 36.60
CA LEU A 293 -2.48 56.40 37.99
C LEU A 293 -2.28 57.89 38.28
N HIS A 294 -2.74 58.35 39.45
CA HIS A 294 -2.66 59.75 39.88
C HIS A 294 -3.49 60.74 39.06
N CYS A 295 -4.47 60.28 38.29
CA CYS A 295 -5.44 61.15 37.64
C CYS A 295 -6.61 61.47 38.58
N LYS A 296 -6.75 62.74 38.94
CA LYS A 296 -7.84 63.28 39.77
C LYS A 296 -9.13 63.50 38.99
N LYS A 297 -9.06 63.89 37.71
CA LYS A 297 -10.23 64.12 36.84
C LYS A 297 -9.92 63.73 35.40
N CYS A 298 -10.86 63.09 34.73
CA CYS A 298 -10.65 62.48 33.41
C CYS A 298 -11.83 62.75 32.47
N SER A 299 -11.57 62.73 31.15
CA SER A 299 -12.58 62.75 30.11
C SER A 299 -12.13 61.88 28.93
N LYS A 300 -12.94 60.87 28.57
CA LYS A 300 -12.70 59.97 27.42
C LYS A 300 -11.26 59.46 27.35
N ASP A 301 -10.83 58.81 28.43
CA ASP A 301 -9.54 58.10 28.58
C ASP A 301 -8.29 58.98 28.70
N LYS A 302 -8.43 60.32 28.68
CA LYS A 302 -7.34 61.26 28.96
C LYS A 302 -7.51 61.89 30.32
N CYS A 303 -6.43 61.92 31.10
CA CYS A 303 -6.40 62.67 32.33
C CYS A 303 -6.48 64.18 32.03
N GLU A 304 -7.37 64.88 32.74
CA GLU A 304 -7.53 66.34 32.67
C GLU A 304 -6.85 67.03 33.86
N GLU A 305 -6.78 66.35 35.01
CA GLU A 305 -6.21 66.90 36.25
C GLU A 305 -5.47 65.81 37.01
N CYS A 306 -4.20 66.03 37.36
CA CYS A 306 -3.39 65.08 38.14
C CYS A 306 -3.45 65.38 39.66
N GLU A 307 -3.19 64.37 40.48
CA GLU A 307 -2.98 64.51 41.92
C GLU A 307 -1.74 65.38 42.20
N LYS A 308 -1.72 66.04 43.36
CA LYS A 308 -0.63 66.94 43.77
C LYS A 308 0.72 66.19 43.75
N GLY A 309 1.68 66.69 42.97
CA GLY A 309 3.02 66.09 42.79
C GLY A 309 3.28 65.51 41.40
N PHE A 310 2.24 65.40 40.56
CA PHE A 310 2.33 64.85 39.21
C PHE A 310 1.96 65.92 38.17
N SER A 311 2.64 65.92 37.02
CA SER A 311 2.32 66.79 35.87
C SER A 311 1.64 66.02 34.75
N LEU A 312 0.69 66.70 34.10
CA LEU A 312 -0.06 66.17 32.99
C LEU A 312 0.76 66.32 31.69
N SER A 313 1.02 65.22 30.99
CA SER A 313 1.60 65.24 29.63
C SER A 313 0.90 64.19 28.76
N ASP A 314 0.43 64.58 27.56
CA ASP A 314 -0.31 63.73 26.63
C ASP A 314 -1.48 62.91 27.23
N GLY A 315 -2.15 63.47 28.25
CA GLY A 315 -3.28 62.80 28.91
C GLY A 315 -2.89 61.77 29.98
N ASN A 316 -1.60 61.67 30.35
CA ASN A 316 -1.09 60.85 31.45
C ASN A 316 -0.44 61.73 32.54
N CYS A 317 -0.47 61.27 33.79
CA CYS A 317 0.16 61.94 34.93
C CYS A 317 1.55 61.36 35.21
N TYR A 318 2.59 62.19 35.18
CA TYR A 318 3.98 61.78 35.44
C TYR A 318 4.48 62.38 36.76
N ASN A 319 5.22 61.59 37.53
CA ASN A 319 5.84 62.09 38.77
C ASN A 319 7.03 63.00 38.40
N HIS A 320 7.07 64.19 38.98
CA HIS A 320 8.17 65.15 38.79
C HIS A 320 9.54 64.65 39.28
N GLU A 321 9.60 63.57 40.07
CA GLU A 321 10.85 63.12 40.70
C GLU A 321 11.67 62.09 39.89
N MET A 322 11.20 61.56 38.76
CA MET A 322 11.92 60.51 38.01
C MET A 322 12.54 60.90 36.67
N PHE A 323 12.46 62.17 36.24
CA PHE A 323 13.10 62.62 35.00
C PHE A 323 13.89 63.92 35.20
N TYR A 324 14.94 63.86 36.02
CA TYR A 324 16.05 64.82 35.95
C TYR A 324 17.36 64.12 36.29
N ASN A 325 17.99 63.52 35.27
CA ASN A 325 19.45 63.38 35.21
C ASN A 325 19.90 62.91 33.81
N LYS A 326 20.04 63.84 32.86
CA LYS A 326 21.37 64.36 32.47
C LYS A 326 21.28 65.35 31.29
N PRO A 327 22.21 66.32 31.22
CA PRO A 327 22.19 67.41 30.27
C PRO A 327 23.15 67.16 29.08
N TYR A 328 22.99 67.97 28.03
CA TYR A 328 23.91 68.21 26.91
C TYR A 328 24.27 67.03 25.97
N ARG A 329 23.67 67.05 24.76
CA ARG A 329 24.44 67.29 23.54
C ARG A 329 23.52 67.75 22.40
N LYS A 330 23.76 68.97 21.96
CA LYS A 330 23.43 69.43 20.61
C LYS A 330 24.44 68.74 19.70
N ASN A 331 24.03 67.74 18.93
CA ASN A 331 24.74 67.21 17.77
C ASN A 331 23.78 66.28 17.05
N ASN A 332 23.63 66.51 15.75
CA ASN A 332 22.80 65.76 14.82
C ASN A 332 22.69 64.29 15.22
N GLU A 333 21.47 63.85 15.53
CA GLU A 333 21.21 62.43 15.74
C GLU A 333 21.71 61.70 14.50
N CYS A 334 22.67 60.79 14.70
CA CYS A 334 23.07 59.90 13.64
C CYS A 334 21.80 59.20 13.11
N PRO A 335 21.73 58.90 11.80
CA PRO A 335 20.65 58.08 11.26
C PRO A 335 20.46 56.84 12.14
N GLU A 336 19.19 56.41 12.33
CA GLU A 336 18.90 55.23 13.15
C GLU A 336 19.90 54.12 12.83
N TYR A 337 20.43 53.45 13.88
CA TYR A 337 21.31 52.29 13.79
C TYR A 337 22.80 52.56 13.52
N CYS A 338 23.24 53.81 13.59
CA CYS A 338 24.63 54.21 13.48
C CYS A 338 25.28 54.49 14.87
N GLU A 339 26.39 53.82 15.16
CA GLU A 339 27.16 53.96 16.41
C GLU A 339 28.06 55.21 16.40
N ILE A 340 28.65 55.51 15.24
CA ILE A 340 29.51 56.69 15.01
C ILE A 340 29.17 57.26 13.64
N CYS A 341 28.74 58.52 13.54
CA CYS A 341 28.46 59.19 12.25
C CYS A 341 29.33 60.43 12.02
N SER A 342 29.65 60.69 10.76
CA SER A 342 30.29 61.91 10.25
C SER A 342 29.30 62.75 9.44
N GLU A 343 29.72 63.94 8.98
CA GLU A 343 28.89 64.81 8.12
C GLU A 343 28.51 64.13 6.77
N ASN A 344 29.17 63.03 6.40
CA ASN A 344 28.96 62.31 5.14
C ASN A 344 28.17 61.00 5.28
N GLY A 345 27.78 60.59 6.49
CA GLY A 345 27.04 59.33 6.71
C GLY A 345 27.45 58.60 7.99
N CYS A 346 27.18 57.29 8.04
CA CYS A 346 27.54 56.45 9.18
C CYS A 346 28.95 55.88 9.04
N ASP A 347 29.84 56.12 9.99
CA ASP A 347 31.21 55.56 9.97
C ASP A 347 31.26 54.17 10.63
N GLN A 348 30.38 53.88 11.60
CA GLN A 348 30.33 52.59 12.31
C GLN A 348 28.89 52.22 12.69
N CYS A 349 28.45 51.00 12.37
CA CYS A 349 27.07 50.51 12.62
C CYS A 349 26.91 49.78 13.96
N ILE A 350 25.73 49.87 14.58
CA ILE A 350 25.44 49.21 15.87
C ILE A 350 25.14 47.71 15.69
N GLY A 351 25.91 46.85 16.36
CA GLY A 351 25.63 45.42 16.49
C GLY A 351 25.97 44.60 15.23
N ASN A 352 25.11 43.64 14.88
CA ASN A 352 25.30 42.73 13.73
C ASN A 352 24.91 43.40 12.39
N ARG A 353 25.48 44.58 12.10
CA ARG A 353 25.20 45.35 10.88
C ARG A 353 26.49 45.70 10.17
N HIS A 354 26.48 45.71 8.84
CA HIS A 354 27.57 46.20 8.01
C HIS A 354 27.16 47.48 7.26
N TYR A 355 28.16 48.27 6.91
CA TYR A 355 27.97 49.53 6.22
C TYR A 355 27.94 49.33 4.70
N GLU A 356 26.85 49.73 4.05
CA GLU A 356 26.71 49.68 2.59
C GLU A 356 25.87 50.86 2.09
N GLN A 357 26.42 51.66 1.16
CA GLN A 357 25.74 52.80 0.53
C GLN A 357 25.14 53.83 1.52
N ASN A 358 25.91 54.27 2.53
CA ASN A 358 25.46 55.21 3.56
C ASN A 358 24.37 54.70 4.52
N LEU A 359 24.04 53.41 4.49
CA LEU A 359 23.07 52.78 5.39
C LEU A 359 23.68 51.58 6.12
N CYS A 360 23.26 51.38 7.37
CA CYS A 360 23.62 50.21 8.17
C CYS A 360 22.63 49.07 7.91
N ILE A 361 23.06 48.07 7.16
CA ILE A 361 22.23 46.90 6.82
C ILE A 361 22.58 45.76 7.77
N CYS A 362 21.61 44.94 8.16
CA CYS A 362 21.89 43.75 8.97
C CYS A 362 22.85 42.80 8.23
N ASN A 363 23.80 42.21 8.96
CA ASN A 363 24.64 41.13 8.48
C ASN A 363 23.76 39.94 8.06
N TYR A 364 24.27 39.07 7.18
CA TYR A 364 23.61 37.83 6.79
C TYR A 364 23.17 37.03 8.02
N GLY A 365 21.89 36.62 8.08
CA GLY A 365 21.27 35.90 9.20
C GLY A 365 20.49 36.76 10.19
N TYR A 366 20.48 38.08 10.00
CA TYR A 366 19.83 39.02 10.90
C TYR A 366 18.78 39.87 10.16
N SER A 367 17.61 40.08 10.78
CA SER A 367 16.46 40.73 10.14
C SER A 367 15.65 41.57 11.12
N GLY A 368 15.04 42.65 10.62
CA GLY A 368 14.19 43.57 11.38
C GLY A 368 14.94 44.74 12.02
N ASN A 369 14.20 45.66 12.64
CA ASN A 369 14.73 46.93 13.15
C ASN A 369 15.79 46.76 14.25
N LEU A 370 15.82 45.61 14.92
CA LEU A 370 16.81 45.27 15.95
C LEU A 370 17.92 44.33 15.44
N CYS A 371 17.91 43.96 14.14
CA CYS A 371 18.75 42.90 13.58
C CYS A 371 18.80 41.66 14.48
N GLN A 372 17.62 41.12 14.80
CA GLN A 372 17.52 39.88 15.55
C GLN A 372 17.80 38.70 14.62
N THR A 373 18.38 37.64 15.18
CA THR A 373 18.63 36.40 14.45
C THR A 373 17.30 35.87 13.93
N LYS A 374 17.16 35.79 12.60
CA LYS A 374 16.06 35.04 11.98
C LYS A 374 16.66 33.89 11.20
N ILE A 375 16.04 32.73 11.36
CA ILE A 375 16.49 31.50 10.73
C ILE A 375 15.56 31.17 9.56
N LEU A 376 16.15 30.69 8.48
CA LEU A 376 15.41 30.08 7.37
C LEU A 376 14.85 28.75 7.88
N MET A 377 13.53 28.58 7.82
CA MET A 377 12.87 27.34 8.24
C MET A 377 12.60 26.48 7.01
N LEU A 378 12.96 25.21 7.11
CA LEU A 378 12.67 24.18 6.12
C LEU A 378 11.65 23.20 6.70
N TYR A 379 10.51 23.10 6.02
CA TYR A 379 9.48 22.11 6.27
C TYR A 379 9.63 20.97 5.26
N MET A 380 9.70 19.75 5.75
CA MET A 380 9.75 18.57 4.91
C MET A 380 8.39 17.87 4.93
N THR A 381 7.87 17.56 3.75
CA THR A 381 6.64 16.77 3.62
C THR A 381 6.86 15.65 2.62
N ILE A 382 6.21 14.50 2.83
CA ILE A 382 6.28 13.37 1.89
C ILE A 382 4.93 13.21 1.21
N SER A 383 4.95 13.12 -0.12
CA SER A 383 3.77 12.73 -0.91
C SER A 383 3.43 11.26 -0.72
N ASN A 384 2.23 10.85 -1.12
CA ASN A 384 1.87 9.42 -1.12
C ASN A 384 2.73 8.59 -2.10
N ASP A 385 3.39 9.24 -3.06
CA ASP A 385 4.32 8.61 -4.01
C ASP A 385 5.77 8.62 -3.51
N ASN A 386 6.01 8.87 -2.22
CA ASN A 386 7.33 9.02 -1.62
C ASN A 386 8.19 10.11 -2.27
N ILE A 387 7.56 11.15 -2.82
CA ILE A 387 8.26 12.36 -3.26
C ILE A 387 8.47 13.24 -2.02
N ILE A 388 9.74 13.55 -1.72
CA ILE A 388 10.08 14.38 -0.57
C ILE A 388 10.06 15.83 -1.01
N PHE A 389 9.14 16.63 -0.47
CA PHE A 389 9.07 18.06 -0.71
C PHE A 389 9.83 18.82 0.37
N LEU A 390 10.81 19.61 -0.07
CA LEU A 390 11.48 20.62 0.73
C LEU A 390 10.75 21.96 0.54
N GLN A 391 10.14 22.49 1.58
CA GLN A 391 9.44 23.77 1.54
C GLN A 391 10.05 24.77 2.53
N PHE A 392 10.62 25.84 2.00
CA PHE A 392 11.19 26.94 2.77
C PHE A 392 10.11 27.97 3.10
N ASN A 393 10.24 28.65 4.24
CA ASN A 393 9.35 29.76 4.60
C ASN A 393 9.59 31.03 3.75
N GLU A 394 10.64 31.05 2.93
CA GLU A 394 10.99 32.15 2.02
C GLU A 394 11.69 31.61 0.76
N ASP A 395 11.63 32.36 -0.34
CA ASP A 395 12.35 32.04 -1.57
C ASP A 395 13.88 32.01 -1.36
N LEU A 396 14.55 31.08 -2.04
CA LEU A 396 16.00 30.94 -1.97
C LEU A 396 16.70 31.92 -2.92
N PHE A 397 17.84 32.46 -2.47
CA PHE A 397 18.70 33.31 -3.30
C PHE A 397 19.35 32.51 -4.43
N ILE A 398 19.81 31.29 -4.12
CA ILE A 398 20.33 30.31 -5.07
C ILE A 398 19.51 29.03 -4.90
N GLY A 399 18.98 28.49 -6.00
CA GLY A 399 18.22 27.24 -5.99
C GLY A 399 19.07 26.04 -5.59
N ILE A 400 18.42 24.96 -5.17
CA ILE A 400 19.07 23.72 -4.72
C ILE A 400 19.27 22.78 -5.91
N ASN A 401 20.50 22.28 -6.06
CA ASN A 401 20.86 21.23 -7.01
C ASN A 401 21.12 19.90 -6.30
N GLU A 402 21.31 18.82 -7.08
CA GLU A 402 21.62 17.48 -6.56
C GLU A 402 22.93 17.46 -5.75
N ASP A 403 23.95 18.19 -6.20
CA ASP A 403 25.25 18.30 -5.52
C ASP A 403 25.18 19.00 -4.15
N ASP A 404 24.08 19.70 -3.85
CA ASP A 404 23.89 20.39 -2.58
C ASP A 404 23.34 19.46 -1.48
N LEU A 405 22.92 18.24 -1.83
CA LEU A 405 22.24 17.30 -0.93
C LEU A 405 22.92 15.91 -0.93
N VAL A 406 22.85 15.21 0.20
CA VAL A 406 23.10 13.76 0.30
C VAL A 406 21.88 13.09 0.88
N VAL A 407 21.37 12.06 0.20
CA VAL A 407 20.24 11.26 0.66
C VAL A 407 20.74 9.89 1.09
N LEU A 408 20.55 9.55 2.37
CA LEU A 408 21.02 8.31 2.98
C LEU A 408 19.86 7.42 3.43
N SER A 409 19.89 6.13 3.09
CA SER A 409 19.06 5.07 3.70
C SER A 409 19.96 4.15 4.51
N GLN A 410 19.70 3.96 5.80
CA GLN A 410 20.53 3.07 6.64
C GLN A 410 22.05 3.33 6.48
N GLN A 411 22.45 4.61 6.38
CA GLN A 411 23.83 5.06 6.13
C GLN A 411 24.41 4.75 4.73
N ARG A 412 23.59 4.33 3.76
CA ARG A 412 23.99 4.15 2.35
C ARG A 412 23.46 5.28 1.49
N ASN A 413 24.28 5.81 0.58
CA ASN A 413 23.83 6.78 -0.42
C ASN A 413 22.76 6.14 -1.32
N ILE A 414 21.63 6.83 -1.47
CA ILE A 414 20.60 6.49 -2.45
C ILE A 414 20.72 7.46 -3.61
N ASP A 415 20.57 6.97 -4.84
CA ASP A 415 20.48 7.84 -6.01
C ASP A 415 19.16 8.62 -5.97
N PHE A 416 19.19 9.90 -6.32
CA PHE A 416 18.00 10.77 -6.35
C PHE A 416 18.17 11.86 -7.42
N TYR A 417 17.07 12.52 -7.79
CA TYR A 417 17.11 13.77 -8.55
C TYR A 417 16.24 14.84 -7.92
N VAL A 418 16.59 16.11 -8.13
CA VAL A 418 15.89 17.27 -7.56
C VAL A 418 15.16 18.04 -8.66
N SER A 419 13.87 18.30 -8.45
CA SER A 419 13.06 19.16 -9.32
C SER A 419 12.61 20.41 -8.58
N THR A 420 12.75 21.57 -9.21
CA THR A 420 12.27 22.84 -8.65
C THR A 420 10.78 23.00 -8.93
N VAL A 421 9.96 23.08 -7.89
CA VAL A 421 8.52 23.39 -8.03
C VAL A 421 8.34 24.90 -8.10
N ASN A 422 8.98 25.64 -7.18
CA ASN A 422 9.13 27.09 -7.20
C ASN A 422 10.37 27.49 -6.39
N LYS A 423 10.68 28.79 -6.26
CA LYS A 423 11.91 29.27 -5.59
C LYS A 423 11.99 28.91 -4.09
N SER A 424 10.88 28.61 -3.44
CA SER A 424 10.78 28.19 -2.03
C SER A 424 10.41 26.71 -1.87
N LYS A 425 10.21 25.94 -2.95
CA LYS A 425 9.74 24.55 -2.89
C LYS A 425 10.42 23.66 -3.92
N TYR A 426 11.02 22.57 -3.44
CA TYR A 426 11.78 21.60 -4.22
C TYR A 426 11.23 20.20 -3.96
N ALA A 427 11.30 19.33 -4.97
CA ALA A 427 10.85 17.94 -4.91
C ALA A 427 12.04 17.01 -5.15
N ILE A 428 12.28 16.09 -4.23
CA ILE A 428 13.33 15.06 -4.33
C ILE A 428 12.67 13.75 -4.71
N TYR A 429 13.14 13.17 -5.81
CA TYR A 429 12.70 11.88 -6.33
C TYR A 429 13.79 10.84 -6.08
N VAL A 430 13.51 9.88 -5.21
CA VAL A 430 14.43 8.78 -4.90
C VAL A 430 14.40 7.74 -6.04
N ILE A 431 15.56 7.44 -6.61
CA ILE A 431 15.76 6.46 -7.69
C ILE A 431 16.05 5.09 -7.05
N GLY A 432 15.43 4.01 -7.54
CA GLY A 432 15.64 2.66 -7.00
C GLY A 432 14.61 2.17 -5.97
N ARG A 433 13.32 2.46 -6.20
CA ARG A 433 12.17 2.18 -5.30
C ARG A 433 12.01 0.75 -4.75
N LYS A 434 12.72 -0.24 -5.28
CA LYS A 434 12.47 -1.66 -4.99
C LYS A 434 13.18 -2.20 -3.75
N ASP A 435 14.22 -1.51 -3.29
CA ASP A 435 15.05 -1.99 -2.18
C ASP A 435 14.79 -1.24 -0.85
N ILE A 436 13.89 -0.26 -0.86
CA ILE A 436 13.51 0.52 0.32
C ILE A 436 12.49 -0.28 1.13
N LYS A 437 12.85 -0.63 2.36
CA LYS A 437 11.95 -1.36 3.27
C LYS A 437 10.79 -0.47 3.72
N LEU A 438 9.69 -1.11 4.13
CA LEU A 438 8.56 -0.40 4.75
C LEU A 438 9.07 0.41 5.95
N ASP A 439 8.70 1.70 6.00
CA ASP A 439 9.07 2.64 7.06
C ASP A 439 10.58 2.83 7.24
N GLU A 440 11.33 2.76 6.14
CA GLU A 440 12.76 3.05 6.16
C GLU A 440 13.01 4.55 6.35
N GLU A 441 13.80 4.88 7.36
CA GLU A 441 14.23 6.25 7.65
C GLU A 441 15.28 6.69 6.64
N VAL A 442 14.93 7.73 5.88
CA VAL A 442 15.82 8.41 4.93
C VAL A 442 16.31 9.70 5.55
N LYS A 443 17.63 9.86 5.58
CA LYS A 443 18.30 11.05 6.09
C LYS A 443 18.77 11.92 4.94
N ILE A 444 18.32 13.17 4.90
CA ILE A 444 18.74 14.20 3.96
C ILE A 444 19.75 15.11 4.67
N ILE A 445 20.94 15.23 4.09
CA ILE A 445 22.02 16.07 4.59
C ILE A 445 22.25 17.18 3.57
N VAL A 446 22.15 18.44 4.02
CA VAL A 446 22.44 19.62 3.21
C VAL A 446 23.94 19.94 3.31
N ILE A 447 24.67 19.82 2.20
CA ILE A 447 26.13 20.03 2.15
C ILE A 447 26.45 21.52 2.07
N ARG A 448 25.77 22.23 1.18
CA ARG A 448 26.00 23.65 0.90
C ARG A 448 25.21 24.54 1.85
N GLU A 449 25.75 25.71 2.16
CA GLU A 449 24.98 26.71 2.91
C GLU A 449 23.86 27.31 2.05
N ILE A 450 22.62 27.09 2.49
CA ILE A 450 21.42 27.60 1.83
C ILE A 450 21.05 28.94 2.46
N VAL A 451 20.83 29.94 1.59
CA VAL A 451 20.51 31.32 1.97
C VAL A 451 19.24 31.79 1.27
N SER A 452 18.32 32.43 1.99
CA SER A 452 17.11 33.02 1.42
C SER A 452 17.36 34.36 0.70
N ILE A 453 16.38 34.86 -0.05
CA ILE A 453 16.46 36.19 -0.67
C ILE A 453 16.57 37.34 0.36
N SER A 454 16.10 37.15 1.60
CA SER A 454 16.32 38.07 2.73
C SER A 454 17.55 37.70 3.56
N PHE A 455 18.48 36.93 2.99
CA PHE A 455 19.76 36.60 3.59
C PHE A 455 19.68 35.81 4.89
N LEU A 456 18.66 34.97 5.05
CA LEU A 456 18.50 34.08 6.22
C LEU A 456 19.23 32.75 6.00
N TRP A 457 19.92 32.24 7.02
CA TRP A 457 20.62 30.95 6.97
C TRP A 457 19.73 29.80 7.42
N LEU A 458 19.89 28.64 6.78
CA LEU A 458 19.27 27.39 7.23
C LEU A 458 19.95 26.90 8.52
N ALA A 459 19.18 26.79 9.61
CA ALA A 459 19.71 26.46 10.94
C ALA A 459 20.13 24.98 11.08
N GLU A 460 19.39 24.07 10.47
CA GLU A 460 19.61 22.63 10.56
C GLU A 460 20.02 22.07 9.19
N LYS A 461 21.06 21.23 9.17
CA LYS A 461 21.56 20.62 7.93
C LYS A 461 21.18 19.15 7.79
N ASN A 462 20.62 18.55 8.83
CA ASN A 462 20.32 17.13 8.88
C ASN A 462 18.83 16.94 9.14
N TYR A 463 18.14 16.34 8.19
CA TYR A 463 16.73 16.05 8.32
C TYR A 463 16.52 14.56 8.15
N THR A 464 15.65 13.97 8.97
CA THR A 464 15.23 12.58 8.78
C THR A 464 13.76 12.54 8.44
N VAL A 465 13.44 11.64 7.54
CA VAL A 465 12.08 11.45 7.06
C VAL A 465 11.85 9.98 6.84
N VAL A 466 10.75 9.47 7.38
CA VAL A 466 10.38 8.08 7.19
C VAL A 466 9.64 8.01 5.87
N LEU A 467 10.24 7.39 4.86
CA LEU A 467 9.50 7.11 3.64
C LEU A 467 8.32 6.23 4.02
N LYS A 468 7.11 6.66 3.61
CA LYS A 468 5.94 5.79 3.77
C LYS A 468 6.30 4.53 3.03
N GLY A 469 6.30 3.38 3.70
CA GLY A 469 6.47 2.16 2.96
C GLY A 469 5.46 2.18 1.82
N LEU A 470 5.95 2.07 0.58
CA LEU A 470 5.09 1.62 -0.50
C LEU A 470 4.74 0.19 -0.08
N VAL A 471 3.71 0.05 0.77
CA VAL A 471 2.91 -1.16 0.76
C VAL A 471 2.53 -1.20 -0.70
N SER A 472 3.19 -2.09 -1.46
CA SER A 472 2.85 -2.26 -2.85
C SER A 472 1.34 -2.41 -2.84
N ASP A 473 0.61 -1.80 -3.78
CA ASP A 473 -0.84 -2.00 -3.83
C ASP A 473 -1.18 -3.51 -3.80
N GLU A 474 -0.22 -4.36 -4.19
CA GLU A 474 -0.24 -5.83 -4.08
C GLU A 474 -0.28 -6.43 -2.67
N ASP A 475 0.15 -5.72 -1.62
CA ASP A 475 0.11 -6.19 -0.23
C ASP A 475 -1.03 -5.56 0.57
N LYS A 476 -1.59 -4.41 0.14
CA LYS A 476 -2.90 -3.94 0.65
C LYS A 476 -4.03 -4.87 0.20
N ASP A 477 -3.91 -5.43 -1.00
CA ASP A 477 -4.91 -6.34 -1.59
C ASP A 477 -4.96 -7.74 -0.95
N LYS A 478 -3.93 -8.17 -0.21
CA LYS A 478 -3.86 -9.53 0.35
C LYS A 478 -4.57 -9.69 1.70
N ASP A 479 -4.61 -8.66 2.54
CA ASP A 479 -5.11 -8.84 3.91
C ASP A 479 -6.52 -8.25 4.13
N ASP A 480 -6.99 -7.24 3.37
CA ASP A 480 -8.31 -6.57 3.54
C ASP A 480 -9.51 -7.52 3.64
N ASP A 481 -9.50 -8.53 2.78
CA ASP A 481 -10.73 -9.22 2.39
C ASP A 481 -10.82 -10.63 3.06
N GLY A 482 -9.73 -11.37 3.33
CA GLY A 482 -9.74 -12.85 3.54
C GLY A 482 -10.22 -13.66 2.31
N TYR A 483 -10.90 -12.98 1.39
CA TYR A 483 -11.37 -13.49 0.11
C TYR A 483 -10.22 -13.75 -0.89
N TYR A 484 -9.09 -13.03 -0.84
CA TYR A 484 -7.95 -13.30 -1.72
C TYR A 484 -7.49 -14.76 -1.57
N ASP A 485 -7.19 -15.17 -0.33
CA ASP A 485 -6.77 -16.54 -0.01
C ASP A 485 -7.85 -17.57 -0.37
N PHE A 486 -9.12 -17.24 -0.14
CA PHE A 486 -10.23 -18.07 -0.56
C PHE A 486 -10.24 -18.29 -2.08
N PHE A 487 -10.22 -17.22 -2.88
CA PHE A 487 -10.26 -17.31 -4.35
C PHE A 487 -9.00 -17.95 -4.94
N TYR A 488 -7.82 -17.67 -4.38
CA TYR A 488 -6.57 -18.31 -4.76
C TYR A 488 -6.59 -19.81 -4.47
N THR A 489 -6.97 -20.19 -3.24
CA THR A 489 -7.05 -21.60 -2.83
C THR A 489 -8.11 -22.36 -3.62
N CYS A 490 -9.26 -21.71 -3.85
CA CYS A 490 -10.35 -22.22 -4.67
C CYS A 490 -9.86 -22.47 -6.10
N SER A 491 -9.33 -21.45 -6.79
CA SER A 491 -8.82 -21.55 -8.16
C SER A 491 -7.72 -22.62 -8.30
N ASN A 492 -6.74 -22.63 -7.39
CA ASN A 492 -5.69 -23.63 -7.36
C ASN A 492 -6.25 -25.05 -7.19
N SER A 493 -7.16 -25.25 -6.23
CA SER A 493 -7.78 -26.57 -5.98
C SER A 493 -8.61 -27.03 -7.17
N PHE A 494 -9.40 -26.13 -7.77
CA PHE A 494 -10.17 -26.39 -8.98
C PHE A 494 -9.26 -26.79 -10.14
N MET A 495 -8.17 -26.05 -10.37
CA MET A 495 -7.18 -26.38 -11.39
C MET A 495 -6.65 -27.80 -11.15
N MET A 496 -6.16 -28.10 -9.93
CA MET A 496 -5.53 -29.39 -9.62
C MET A 496 -6.50 -30.54 -9.86
N VAL A 497 -7.73 -30.44 -9.34
CA VAL A 497 -8.77 -31.45 -9.54
C VAL A 497 -9.11 -31.61 -11.02
N PHE A 498 -9.27 -30.50 -11.75
CA PHE A 498 -9.62 -30.54 -13.17
C PHE A 498 -8.51 -31.10 -14.04
N LEU A 499 -7.24 -30.77 -13.78
CA LEU A 499 -6.11 -31.31 -14.51
C LEU A 499 -6.04 -32.83 -14.36
N TRP A 500 -6.10 -33.34 -13.13
CA TRP A 500 -6.05 -34.79 -12.89
C TRP A 500 -7.24 -35.53 -13.47
N THR A 501 -8.46 -35.02 -13.26
CA THR A 501 -9.68 -35.68 -13.76
C THR A 501 -9.73 -35.68 -15.29
N THR A 502 -9.44 -34.56 -15.94
CA THR A 502 -9.43 -34.50 -17.42
C THR A 502 -8.29 -35.32 -18.03
N LEU A 503 -7.13 -35.40 -17.36
CA LEU A 503 -6.04 -36.30 -17.76
C LEU A 503 -6.46 -37.78 -17.66
N ILE A 504 -7.10 -38.18 -16.56
CA ILE A 504 -7.62 -39.54 -16.37
C ILE A 504 -8.65 -39.86 -17.45
N PHE A 505 -9.61 -38.95 -17.69
CA PHE A 505 -10.61 -39.11 -18.76
C PHE A 505 -9.96 -39.23 -20.13
N ALA A 506 -8.94 -38.41 -20.40
CA ALA A 506 -8.19 -38.45 -21.66
C ALA A 506 -7.46 -39.79 -21.86
N VAL A 507 -6.84 -40.33 -20.81
CA VAL A 507 -6.16 -41.64 -20.85
C VAL A 507 -7.18 -42.77 -21.10
N ILE A 508 -8.29 -42.81 -20.35
CA ILE A 508 -9.32 -43.86 -20.48
C ILE A 508 -9.99 -43.82 -21.86
N CYS A 509 -10.28 -42.63 -22.37
CA CYS A 509 -10.90 -42.44 -23.68
C CYS A 509 -9.90 -42.53 -24.83
N SER A 510 -8.59 -42.48 -24.55
CA SER A 510 -7.54 -42.28 -25.57
C SER A 510 -7.80 -41.03 -26.43
N ASN A 511 -8.38 -40.00 -25.83
CA ASN A 511 -8.69 -38.72 -26.48
C ASN A 511 -8.28 -37.55 -25.58
N PHE A 512 -7.17 -36.90 -25.91
CA PHE A 512 -6.63 -35.78 -25.14
C PHE A 512 -7.17 -34.42 -25.57
N GLN A 513 -8.08 -34.35 -26.54
CA GLN A 513 -8.52 -33.06 -27.12
C GLN A 513 -9.09 -32.10 -26.07
N ALA A 514 -9.98 -32.58 -25.19
CA ALA A 514 -10.57 -31.74 -24.14
C ALA A 514 -9.53 -31.27 -23.11
N PHE A 515 -8.58 -32.14 -22.77
CA PHE A 515 -7.47 -31.81 -21.86
C PHE A 515 -6.59 -30.69 -22.43
N TRP A 516 -6.17 -30.81 -23.69
CA TRP A 516 -5.34 -29.79 -24.34
C TRP A 516 -6.09 -28.47 -24.54
N ALA A 517 -7.36 -28.52 -24.92
CA ALA A 517 -8.19 -27.33 -25.03
C ALA A 517 -8.25 -26.59 -23.69
N MET A 518 -8.55 -27.31 -22.59
CA MET A 518 -8.58 -26.73 -21.25
C MET A 518 -7.24 -26.11 -20.86
N LEU A 519 -6.14 -26.87 -20.98
CA LEU A 519 -4.81 -26.41 -20.59
C LEU A 519 -4.39 -25.16 -21.38
N SER A 520 -4.78 -25.09 -22.66
CA SER A 520 -4.48 -23.93 -23.49
C SER A 520 -5.27 -22.68 -23.10
N TYR A 521 -6.49 -22.81 -22.57
CA TYR A 521 -7.24 -21.67 -22.04
C TYR A 521 -6.76 -21.26 -20.66
N VAL A 522 -6.41 -22.22 -19.79
CA VAL A 522 -5.78 -21.94 -18.49
C VAL A 522 -4.53 -21.09 -18.69
N GLN A 523 -3.68 -21.46 -19.65
CA GLN A 523 -2.52 -20.65 -20.03
C GLN A 523 -2.86 -19.24 -20.48
N LEU A 524 -3.84 -19.10 -21.37
CA LEU A 524 -4.25 -17.80 -21.86
C LEU A 524 -4.73 -16.93 -20.69
N MET A 525 -5.57 -17.47 -19.79
CA MET A 525 -6.05 -16.79 -18.59
C MET A 525 -4.91 -16.43 -17.63
N SER A 526 -3.98 -17.35 -17.34
CA SER A 526 -2.81 -17.06 -16.49
C SER A 526 -1.97 -15.92 -17.04
N PHE A 527 -1.71 -15.89 -18.35
CA PHE A 527 -0.92 -14.84 -18.99
C PHE A 527 -1.69 -13.56 -19.30
N MET A 528 -3.00 -13.50 -19.06
CA MET A 528 -3.70 -12.21 -19.00
C MET A 528 -3.17 -11.35 -17.85
N TYR A 529 -2.53 -11.92 -16.82
CA TYR A 529 -1.90 -11.16 -15.75
C TYR A 529 -0.75 -10.25 -16.21
N LEU A 530 -0.18 -10.48 -17.40
CA LEU A 530 0.89 -9.65 -17.97
C LEU A 530 0.43 -8.27 -18.45
N ILE A 531 -0.86 -7.97 -18.37
CA ILE A 531 -1.40 -6.65 -18.67
C ILE A 531 -0.88 -5.66 -17.63
N SER A 532 -0.45 -4.49 -18.10
CA SER A 532 0.17 -3.46 -17.25
C SER A 532 -0.84 -2.82 -16.30
N ILE A 533 -2.13 -2.95 -16.58
CA ILE A 533 -3.22 -2.55 -15.69
C ILE A 533 -3.35 -3.59 -14.55
N PRO A 534 -3.37 -3.15 -13.29
CA PRO A 534 -3.55 -4.06 -12.16
C PRO A 534 -4.91 -4.73 -12.23
N PHE A 535 -4.93 -6.05 -12.00
CA PHE A 535 -6.18 -6.76 -11.79
C PHE A 535 -6.66 -6.53 -10.36
N PRO A 536 -7.97 -6.36 -10.16
CA PRO A 536 -8.56 -6.37 -8.82
C PRO A 536 -8.24 -7.66 -8.05
N SER A 537 -8.20 -7.57 -6.72
CA SER A 537 -7.60 -8.58 -5.84
C SER A 537 -8.16 -10.00 -6.00
N ARG A 538 -9.49 -10.18 -6.10
CA ARG A 538 -10.12 -11.52 -6.23
C ARG A 538 -9.82 -12.13 -7.59
N THR A 539 -9.89 -11.32 -8.65
CA THR A 539 -9.56 -11.74 -10.01
C THR A 539 -8.09 -12.10 -10.13
N LYS A 540 -7.19 -11.27 -9.56
CA LYS A 540 -5.76 -11.56 -9.44
C LYS A 540 -5.52 -12.89 -8.74
N ALA A 541 -6.19 -13.14 -7.61
CA ALA A 541 -6.11 -14.40 -6.87
C ALA A 541 -6.47 -15.61 -7.73
N VAL A 542 -7.57 -15.52 -8.49
CA VAL A 542 -7.99 -16.61 -9.40
C VAL A 542 -6.94 -16.83 -10.49
N ILE A 543 -6.47 -15.79 -11.16
CA ILE A 543 -5.48 -15.89 -12.26
C ILE A 543 -4.16 -16.49 -11.77
N LEU A 544 -3.67 -16.05 -10.61
CA LEU A 544 -2.43 -16.61 -10.02
C LEU A 544 -2.63 -18.04 -9.52
N GLY A 545 -3.81 -18.37 -8.98
CA GLY A 545 -4.16 -19.74 -8.59
C GLY A 545 -4.11 -20.72 -9.77
N LEU A 546 -4.46 -20.26 -10.98
CA LEU A 546 -4.40 -21.06 -12.20
C LEU A 546 -2.98 -21.45 -12.62
N ARG A 547 -1.95 -20.68 -12.23
CA ARG A 547 -0.56 -20.88 -12.67
C ARG A 547 0.04 -22.23 -12.25
N LYS A 548 -0.51 -22.88 -11.21
CA LYS A 548 -0.03 -24.16 -10.68
C LYS A 548 -0.28 -25.39 -11.57
N TYR A 549 -0.58 -25.18 -12.86
CA TYR A 549 -0.80 -26.25 -13.82
C TYR A 549 0.47 -27.00 -14.25
N TYR A 550 1.67 -26.45 -14.01
CA TYR A 550 2.90 -27.23 -14.06
C TYR A 550 3.22 -27.82 -12.69
N MET A 551 3.14 -29.15 -12.60
CA MET A 551 3.46 -29.92 -11.39
C MET A 551 4.86 -30.54 -11.42
N LEU A 552 5.54 -30.50 -12.56
CA LEU A 552 6.82 -31.16 -12.71
C LEU A 552 7.97 -30.27 -12.24
N PRO A 553 8.92 -30.82 -11.47
CA PRO A 553 10.08 -30.07 -11.05
C PRO A 553 10.89 -29.64 -12.27
N ASN A 554 11.51 -28.47 -12.18
CA ASN A 554 12.41 -27.99 -13.20
C ASN A 554 13.76 -28.72 -13.06
N PHE A 555 13.99 -29.78 -13.84
CA PHE A 555 15.30 -30.45 -13.82
C PHE A 555 16.44 -29.53 -14.30
N PHE A 556 16.12 -28.49 -15.07
CA PHE A 556 17.11 -27.56 -15.60
C PHE A 556 17.63 -26.57 -14.56
N SER A 557 16.90 -26.33 -13.46
CA SER A 557 17.37 -25.45 -12.38
C SER A 557 18.52 -26.06 -11.55
N TYR A 558 18.78 -27.37 -11.69
CA TYR A 558 19.91 -28.02 -11.03
C TYR A 558 21.22 -27.92 -11.82
N PHE A 559 21.18 -27.40 -13.06
CA PHE A 559 22.38 -27.20 -13.86
C PHE A 559 22.89 -25.76 -13.67
N PRO A 560 24.08 -25.55 -13.07
CA PRO A 560 24.61 -24.23 -12.70
C PRO A 560 25.02 -23.35 -13.90
N MET A 561 24.73 -23.77 -15.12
CA MET A 561 25.13 -23.07 -16.35
C MET A 561 24.13 -21.98 -16.79
N TYR A 562 23.02 -21.81 -16.08
CA TYR A 562 21.88 -21.02 -16.55
C TYR A 562 21.35 -19.97 -15.56
N ASP A 563 22.19 -19.51 -14.65
CA ASP A 563 21.83 -18.47 -13.68
C ASP A 563 21.51 -17.17 -14.45
N GLY A 564 20.21 -16.86 -14.55
CA GLY A 564 19.73 -15.58 -15.08
C GLY A 564 19.86 -14.47 -14.04
N TYR A 565 19.63 -13.22 -14.47
CA TYR A 565 19.45 -12.10 -13.55
C TYR A 565 17.98 -11.99 -13.12
N LYS A 566 17.74 -11.64 -11.85
CA LYS A 566 16.44 -11.14 -11.36
C LYS A 566 16.06 -9.91 -12.20
N HIS A 567 14.98 -10.01 -12.97
CA HIS A 567 14.50 -8.92 -13.82
C HIS A 567 13.53 -7.98 -13.07
N ASP A 568 13.20 -6.86 -13.70
CA ASP A 568 12.34 -5.85 -13.08
C ASP A 568 10.82 -6.03 -13.26
N TYR A 569 10.40 -7.06 -13.98
CA TYR A 569 8.98 -7.33 -14.27
C TYR A 569 8.28 -8.07 -13.12
N SER A 570 7.70 -7.36 -12.16
CA SER A 570 7.03 -7.98 -10.99
C SER A 570 5.92 -8.97 -11.39
N ARG A 571 5.03 -8.58 -12.32
CA ARG A 571 3.92 -9.46 -12.76
C ARG A 571 4.33 -10.63 -13.65
N VAL A 572 5.59 -10.68 -14.10
CA VAL A 572 6.18 -11.89 -14.69
C VAL A 572 6.74 -12.79 -13.57
N SER A 573 7.35 -12.19 -12.56
CA SER A 573 7.83 -12.90 -11.36
C SER A 573 6.70 -13.56 -10.56
N ASP A 574 5.53 -12.93 -10.44
CA ASP A 574 4.35 -13.53 -9.80
C ASP A 574 3.84 -14.79 -10.52
N LEU A 575 4.12 -14.89 -11.82
CA LEU A 575 3.86 -16.10 -12.62
C LEU A 575 4.97 -17.15 -12.45
N GLY A 576 5.89 -16.98 -11.51
CA GLY A 576 6.97 -17.92 -11.21
C GLY A 576 8.15 -17.86 -12.19
N MET A 577 8.25 -16.79 -12.99
CA MET A 577 9.40 -16.54 -13.86
C MET A 577 10.26 -15.47 -13.19
N HIS A 578 11.22 -15.88 -12.35
CA HIS A 578 11.95 -14.94 -11.49
C HIS A 578 13.19 -14.34 -12.14
N THR A 579 13.75 -15.01 -13.15
CA THR A 579 14.99 -14.60 -13.82
C THR A 579 14.74 -14.33 -15.29
N ASN A 580 15.66 -13.64 -15.95
CA ASN A 580 15.63 -13.46 -17.40
C ASN A 580 16.13 -14.71 -18.17
N SER A 581 16.48 -15.80 -17.49
CA SER A 581 16.99 -17.03 -18.12
C SER A 581 15.87 -17.77 -18.81
N LEU A 582 15.97 -17.89 -20.14
CA LEU A 582 14.96 -18.59 -20.93
C LEU A 582 14.88 -20.06 -20.52
N VAL A 583 16.03 -20.73 -20.37
CA VAL A 583 16.11 -22.16 -20.03
C VAL A 583 15.54 -22.44 -18.66
N GLU A 584 15.79 -21.58 -17.68
CA GLU A 584 15.23 -21.71 -16.34
C GLU A 584 13.71 -21.58 -16.37
N ASN A 585 13.18 -20.53 -17.01
CA ASN A 585 11.73 -20.28 -17.05
C ASN A 585 10.93 -21.36 -17.80
N ILE A 586 11.49 -21.92 -18.88
CA ILE A 586 10.84 -23.02 -19.63
C ILE A 586 11.23 -24.41 -19.11
N GLY A 587 12.11 -24.50 -18.11
CA GLY A 587 12.76 -25.75 -17.74
C GLY A 587 11.81 -26.80 -17.17
N GLY A 588 10.76 -26.39 -16.43
CA GLY A 588 9.69 -27.32 -16.01
C GLY A 588 8.95 -27.95 -17.19
N ILE A 589 8.90 -27.24 -18.31
CA ILE A 589 8.22 -27.65 -19.53
C ILE A 589 9.09 -28.58 -20.36
N LEU A 590 10.38 -28.28 -20.45
CA LEU A 590 11.37 -29.19 -21.02
C LEU A 590 11.46 -30.48 -20.20
N SER A 591 11.34 -30.38 -18.88
CA SER A 591 11.28 -31.53 -17.96
C SER A 591 10.04 -32.38 -18.25
N ALA A 592 8.88 -31.74 -18.48
CA ALA A 592 7.67 -32.43 -18.92
C ALA A 592 7.86 -33.18 -20.24
N LEU A 593 8.41 -32.51 -21.25
CA LEU A 593 8.70 -33.13 -22.54
C LEU A 593 9.62 -34.34 -22.37
N PHE A 594 10.69 -34.20 -21.60
CA PHE A 594 11.63 -35.27 -21.32
C PHE A 594 10.96 -36.46 -20.62
N CYS A 595 10.19 -36.21 -19.56
CA CYS A 595 9.40 -37.24 -18.88
C CYS A 595 8.45 -37.96 -19.85
N PHE A 596 7.76 -37.22 -20.73
CA PHE A 596 6.88 -37.83 -21.73
C PHE A 596 7.64 -38.68 -22.75
N ILE A 597 8.81 -38.24 -23.23
CA ILE A 597 9.67 -39.02 -24.14
C ILE A 597 10.11 -40.32 -23.45
N VAL A 598 10.53 -40.25 -22.19
CA VAL A 598 10.92 -41.44 -21.41
C VAL A 598 9.73 -42.39 -21.24
N LEU A 599 8.58 -41.88 -20.80
CA LEU A 599 7.35 -42.67 -20.62
C LEU A 599 6.91 -43.34 -21.93
N PHE A 600 6.99 -42.63 -23.06
CA PHE A 600 6.67 -43.18 -24.37
C PHE A 600 7.61 -44.34 -24.75
N ASN A 601 8.92 -44.16 -24.55
CA ASN A 601 9.90 -45.21 -24.81
C ASN A 601 9.70 -46.42 -23.89
N VAL A 602 9.44 -46.20 -22.60
CA VAL A 602 9.10 -47.27 -21.65
C VAL A 602 7.84 -48.02 -22.09
N ALA A 603 6.78 -47.31 -22.46
CA ALA A 603 5.54 -47.93 -22.95
C ALA A 603 5.76 -48.74 -24.23
N LYS A 604 6.63 -48.28 -25.13
CA LYS A 604 7.02 -49.00 -26.35
C LYS A 604 7.82 -50.26 -26.04
N THR A 605 8.78 -50.18 -25.12
CA THR A 605 9.58 -51.33 -24.67
C THR A 605 8.71 -52.35 -23.95
N LEU A 606 7.79 -51.91 -23.08
CA LEU A 606 6.80 -52.77 -22.43
C LEU A 606 5.88 -53.44 -23.44
N HIS A 607 5.38 -52.69 -24.43
CA HIS A 607 4.56 -53.26 -25.50
C HIS A 607 5.32 -54.37 -26.24
N TRP A 608 6.58 -54.12 -26.62
CA TRP A 608 7.43 -55.10 -27.30
C TRP A 608 7.72 -56.35 -26.45
N GLY A 609 8.08 -56.16 -25.18
CA GLY A 609 8.38 -57.28 -24.26
C GLY A 609 7.14 -58.15 -24.00
N ILE A 610 6.00 -57.52 -23.72
CA ILE A 610 4.75 -58.23 -23.42
C ILE A 610 4.17 -58.87 -24.68
N SER A 611 4.27 -58.23 -25.86
CA SER A 611 3.79 -58.82 -27.11
C SER A 611 4.58 -60.06 -27.51
N ASN A 612 5.86 -60.14 -27.14
CA ASN A 612 6.71 -61.30 -27.45
C ASN A 612 6.54 -62.45 -26.44
N TYR A 613 6.23 -62.14 -25.18
CA TYR A 613 6.20 -63.15 -24.10
C TYR A 613 4.79 -63.63 -23.75
N SER A 614 3.77 -62.77 -23.86
CA SER A 614 2.40 -63.08 -23.45
C SER A 614 1.53 -63.49 -24.64
N LYS A 615 1.46 -64.81 -24.87
CA LYS A 615 0.49 -65.40 -25.81
C LYS A 615 -0.90 -65.52 -25.16
N GLY A 616 -1.51 -64.39 -24.79
CA GLY A 616 -2.89 -64.37 -24.27
C GLY A 616 -3.36 -63.13 -23.53
N ASN A 617 -2.49 -62.20 -23.09
CA ASN A 617 -2.95 -60.94 -22.49
C ASN A 617 -3.34 -59.90 -23.56
N ASP A 618 -4.31 -60.28 -24.40
CA ASP A 618 -4.78 -59.49 -25.54
C ASP A 618 -5.25 -58.10 -25.10
N LYS A 619 -5.80 -57.97 -23.88
CA LYS A 619 -6.31 -56.68 -23.38
C LYS A 619 -5.18 -55.69 -23.10
N LEU A 620 -4.12 -56.10 -22.39
CA LEU A 620 -3.03 -55.19 -22.04
C LEU A 620 -2.14 -54.88 -23.23
N VAL A 621 -1.84 -55.87 -24.10
CA VAL A 621 -1.13 -55.62 -25.36
C VAL A 621 -1.92 -54.67 -26.25
N LYS A 622 -3.24 -54.86 -26.38
CA LYS A 622 -4.12 -53.96 -27.16
C LYS A 622 -4.17 -52.56 -26.54
N ALA A 623 -4.21 -52.43 -25.22
CA ALA A 623 -4.16 -51.13 -24.53
C ALA A 623 -2.83 -50.40 -24.78
N LEU A 624 -1.68 -51.06 -24.59
CA LEU A 624 -0.36 -50.49 -24.87
C LEU A 624 -0.17 -50.15 -26.35
N LYS A 625 -0.68 -50.98 -27.25
CA LYS A 625 -0.67 -50.72 -28.70
C LYS A 625 -1.54 -49.51 -29.05
N MET A 626 -2.74 -49.39 -28.47
CA MET A 626 -3.61 -48.24 -28.65
C MET A 626 -2.98 -46.95 -28.11
N PHE A 627 -2.35 -47.03 -26.93
CA PHE A 627 -1.61 -45.93 -26.33
C PHE A 627 -0.46 -45.48 -27.24
N THR A 628 0.51 -46.36 -27.52
CA THR A 628 1.68 -46.05 -28.37
C THR A 628 1.31 -45.60 -29.79
N ASN A 629 0.21 -46.10 -30.37
CA ASN A 629 -0.26 -45.64 -31.67
C ASN A 629 -0.88 -44.24 -31.64
N SER A 630 -1.57 -43.90 -30.54
CA SER A 630 -2.16 -42.57 -30.34
C SER A 630 -1.10 -41.49 -30.07
N PHE A 631 0.03 -41.87 -29.46
CA PHE A 631 1.12 -40.98 -29.04
C PHE A 631 2.16 -40.63 -30.14
N LYS A 632 1.77 -40.73 -31.41
CA LYS A 632 2.63 -40.32 -32.54
C LYS A 632 2.63 -38.78 -32.68
N TYR A 633 3.05 -38.26 -33.84
CA TYR A 633 3.37 -36.84 -34.09
C TYR A 633 2.36 -35.81 -33.52
N ASN A 634 1.08 -36.20 -33.42
CA ASN A 634 0.02 -35.47 -32.71
C ASN A 634 0.36 -34.98 -31.32
N PHE A 635 1.02 -35.80 -30.52
CA PHE A 635 1.40 -35.39 -29.18
C PHE A 635 2.37 -34.22 -29.26
N TYR A 636 3.43 -34.33 -30.07
CA TYR A 636 4.44 -33.28 -30.22
C TYR A 636 3.83 -31.98 -30.73
N ILE A 637 2.94 -32.04 -31.72
CA ILE A 637 2.29 -30.83 -32.25
C ILE A 637 1.41 -30.17 -31.18
N ARG A 638 0.53 -30.92 -30.50
CA ARG A 638 -0.32 -30.34 -29.44
C ARG A 638 0.53 -29.83 -28.28
N PHE A 639 1.60 -30.53 -27.94
CA PHE A 639 2.58 -30.08 -26.95
C PHE A 639 3.24 -28.77 -27.40
N THR A 640 3.68 -28.63 -28.65
CA THR A 640 4.24 -27.37 -29.17
C THR A 640 3.22 -26.23 -29.10
N ILE A 641 1.96 -26.47 -29.51
CA ILE A 641 0.87 -25.47 -29.41
C ILE A 641 0.62 -25.06 -27.96
N GLN A 642 0.74 -26.01 -27.03
CA GLN A 642 0.59 -25.78 -25.60
C GLN A 642 1.76 -24.97 -25.04
N VAL A 643 3.00 -25.32 -25.38
CA VAL A 643 4.18 -24.68 -24.82
C VAL A 643 4.46 -23.31 -25.47
N TYR A 644 3.79 -23.01 -26.58
CA TYR A 644 3.92 -21.79 -27.36
C TYR A 644 3.90 -20.50 -26.53
N MET A 645 2.94 -20.34 -25.60
CA MET A 645 2.85 -19.11 -24.77
C MET A 645 4.04 -18.95 -23.83
N GLU A 646 4.46 -20.02 -23.17
CA GLU A 646 5.58 -19.97 -22.20
C GLU A 646 6.90 -19.69 -22.91
N LEU A 647 7.11 -20.25 -24.11
CA LEU A 647 8.26 -19.94 -24.96
C LEU A 647 8.27 -18.48 -25.38
N LEU A 648 7.11 -17.93 -25.77
CA LEU A 648 7.00 -16.53 -26.13
C LEU A 648 7.25 -15.61 -24.95
N VAL A 649 6.61 -15.84 -23.80
CA VAL A 649 6.76 -14.99 -22.61
C VAL A 649 8.21 -15.05 -22.11
N SER A 650 8.81 -16.25 -22.01
CA SER A 650 10.21 -16.39 -21.59
C SER A 650 11.18 -15.78 -22.62
N GLY A 651 10.88 -15.91 -23.91
CA GLY A 651 11.68 -15.33 -24.99
C GLY A 651 11.62 -13.80 -24.99
N PHE A 652 10.43 -13.21 -24.93
CA PHE A 652 10.28 -11.77 -24.83
C PHE A 652 10.87 -11.24 -23.53
N LEU A 653 10.69 -11.93 -22.40
CA LEU A 653 11.32 -11.56 -21.14
C LEU A 653 12.84 -11.49 -21.28
N ALA A 654 13.47 -12.52 -21.83
CA ALA A 654 14.92 -12.55 -22.07
C ALA A 654 15.39 -11.43 -23.02
N ILE A 655 14.59 -11.07 -24.03
CA ILE A 655 14.89 -9.97 -24.97
C ILE A 655 14.79 -8.60 -24.28
N PHE A 656 13.71 -8.36 -23.54
CA PHE A 656 13.42 -7.04 -22.95
C PHE A 656 14.17 -6.76 -21.65
N SER A 657 14.64 -7.80 -20.95
CA SER A 657 15.42 -7.66 -19.70
C SER A 657 16.92 -7.98 -19.88
N VAL A 658 17.43 -7.84 -21.11
CA VAL A 658 18.81 -8.23 -21.40
C VAL A 658 19.82 -7.25 -20.82
N SER A 659 20.89 -7.80 -20.23
CA SER A 659 22.14 -7.08 -19.98
C SER A 659 23.27 -7.84 -20.67
N VAL A 660 23.96 -7.21 -21.63
CA VAL A 660 24.99 -7.87 -22.45
C VAL A 660 26.37 -7.84 -21.75
N SER A 661 26.39 -7.77 -20.43
CA SER A 661 27.64 -7.68 -19.65
C SER A 661 28.37 -9.02 -19.55
N ILE A 662 27.69 -10.16 -19.76
CA ILE A 662 28.23 -11.52 -19.63
C ILE A 662 27.92 -12.34 -20.89
N VAL A 663 28.88 -13.16 -21.34
CA VAL A 663 28.74 -14.01 -22.54
C VAL A 663 27.52 -14.96 -22.47
N SER A 664 27.22 -15.51 -21.29
CA SER A 664 26.05 -16.36 -21.08
C SER A 664 24.73 -15.63 -21.36
N GLN A 665 24.65 -14.34 -21.03
CA GLN A 665 23.49 -13.50 -21.32
C GLN A 665 23.37 -13.20 -22.82
N GLY A 666 24.50 -13.01 -23.51
CA GLY A 666 24.53 -12.91 -24.98
C GLY A 666 23.99 -14.19 -25.65
N TYR A 667 24.36 -15.37 -25.15
CA TYR A 667 23.81 -16.64 -25.63
C TYR A 667 22.32 -16.79 -25.32
N ASN A 668 21.88 -16.45 -24.10
CA ASN A 668 20.47 -16.45 -23.71
C ASN A 668 19.62 -15.56 -24.63
N LEU A 669 20.11 -14.35 -24.95
CA LEU A 669 19.47 -13.44 -25.90
C LEU A 669 19.38 -14.06 -27.31
N LEU A 670 20.48 -14.61 -27.84
CA LEU A 670 20.49 -15.21 -29.17
C LEU A 670 19.49 -16.37 -29.28
N VAL A 671 19.45 -17.24 -28.27
CA VAL A 671 18.49 -18.34 -28.20
C VAL A 671 17.06 -17.82 -28.07
N ALA A 672 16.83 -16.78 -27.25
CA ALA A 672 15.52 -16.15 -27.11
C ALA A 672 15.03 -15.53 -28.43
N CYS A 673 15.87 -14.78 -29.14
CA CYS A 673 15.55 -14.25 -30.46
C CYS A 673 15.24 -15.38 -31.45
N ALA A 674 16.03 -16.46 -31.47
CA ALA A 674 15.79 -17.61 -32.34
C ALA A 674 14.45 -18.29 -32.02
N ILE A 675 14.10 -18.44 -30.74
CA ILE A 675 12.81 -19.02 -30.32
C ILE A 675 11.64 -18.11 -30.66
N VAL A 676 11.71 -16.82 -30.36
CA VAL A 676 10.64 -15.87 -30.70
C VAL A 676 10.44 -15.80 -32.21
N PHE A 677 11.53 -15.76 -32.98
CA PHE A 677 11.48 -15.82 -34.44
C PHE A 677 10.88 -17.14 -34.93
N HIS A 678 11.29 -18.28 -34.38
CA HIS A 678 10.70 -19.58 -34.70
C HIS A 678 9.20 -19.62 -34.39
N CYS A 679 8.78 -19.14 -33.21
CA CYS A 679 7.37 -19.05 -32.83
C CYS A 679 6.57 -18.12 -33.76
N ALA A 680 7.15 -17.01 -34.22
CA ALA A 680 6.52 -16.15 -35.22
C ALA A 680 6.37 -16.87 -36.57
N LEU A 681 7.38 -17.64 -37.01
CA LEU A 681 7.35 -18.46 -38.23
C LEU A 681 6.42 -19.68 -38.14
N CYS A 682 6.11 -20.19 -36.94
CA CYS A 682 5.14 -21.27 -36.75
C CYS A 682 3.72 -20.90 -37.26
N ILE A 683 3.37 -19.62 -37.25
CA ILE A 683 2.07 -19.13 -37.72
C ILE A 683 1.92 -19.32 -39.24
N PRO A 684 2.80 -18.76 -40.10
CA PRO A 684 2.73 -18.98 -41.53
C PRO A 684 3.02 -20.43 -41.92
N SER A 685 3.86 -21.17 -41.20
CA SER A 685 4.12 -22.58 -41.55
C SER A 685 2.89 -23.46 -41.32
N THR A 686 2.16 -23.29 -40.21
CA THR A 686 0.87 -23.97 -39.99
C THR A 686 -0.17 -23.56 -41.03
N TRP A 687 -0.19 -22.29 -41.43
CA TRP A 687 -1.08 -21.79 -42.49
C TRP A 687 -0.75 -22.43 -43.86
N CYS A 688 0.53 -22.44 -44.25
CA CYS A 688 1.00 -23.03 -45.51
C CYS A 688 0.78 -24.55 -45.55
N LEU A 689 1.01 -25.27 -44.44
CA LEU A 689 0.68 -26.69 -44.34
C LEU A 689 -0.81 -26.94 -44.53
N SER A 690 -1.66 -26.05 -44.01
CA SER A 690 -3.10 -26.08 -44.22
C SER A 690 -3.47 -25.88 -45.70
N CYS A 691 -2.80 -24.96 -46.41
CA CYS A 691 -2.96 -24.77 -47.86
C CYS A 691 -2.52 -26.00 -48.66
N TYR A 692 -1.41 -26.62 -48.24
CA TYR A 692 -0.79 -27.72 -48.95
C TYR A 692 -1.59 -29.02 -48.87
N GLU A 693 -1.95 -29.53 -47.68
CA GLU A 693 -2.65 -30.83 -47.58
C GLU A 693 -4.05 -30.78 -48.23
N HIS A 694 -4.67 -29.58 -48.33
CA HIS A 694 -5.86 -29.35 -49.16
C HIS A 694 -5.60 -29.59 -50.66
N LYS A 695 -4.62 -28.89 -51.27
CA LYS A 695 -4.24 -29.08 -52.68
C LYS A 695 -3.83 -30.54 -52.97
N SER A 696 -3.35 -31.24 -51.94
CA SER A 696 -3.01 -32.66 -52.02
C SER A 696 -4.20 -33.61 -51.94
N GLN A 697 -5.29 -33.23 -51.27
CA GLN A 697 -6.53 -34.03 -51.19
C GLN A 697 -7.28 -34.05 -52.51
N GLU A 698 -7.21 -32.97 -53.31
CA GLU A 698 -7.76 -32.97 -54.68
C GLU A 698 -7.08 -33.99 -55.60
N ASN A 699 -5.83 -34.38 -55.32
CA ASN A 699 -4.99 -35.12 -56.26
C ASN A 699 -4.68 -36.57 -55.89
N SER A 700 -5.07 -37.08 -54.71
CA SER A 700 -4.69 -38.46 -54.32
C SER A 700 -5.74 -39.20 -53.49
N SER A 701 -6.39 -40.20 -54.11
CA SER A 701 -7.36 -41.08 -53.44
C SER A 701 -6.73 -42.13 -52.50
N ASN A 702 -5.40 -42.33 -52.53
CA ASN A 702 -4.77 -43.47 -51.85
C ASN A 702 -3.52 -43.17 -51.00
N LYS A 703 -3.08 -41.92 -50.84
CA LYS A 703 -1.95 -41.60 -49.93
C LYS A 703 -2.47 -41.24 -48.54
N LYS A 704 -2.28 -42.14 -47.58
CA LYS A 704 -2.51 -41.92 -46.14
C LYS A 704 -1.37 -41.06 -45.58
N TRP A 705 -1.61 -39.75 -45.41
CA TRP A 705 -0.59 -38.78 -45.07
C TRP A 705 -0.10 -38.90 -43.61
N ARG A 706 1.21 -38.64 -43.40
CA ARG A 706 1.85 -38.64 -42.07
C ARG A 706 1.42 -37.45 -41.19
N TYR A 707 0.83 -36.40 -41.77
CA TYR A 707 0.39 -35.18 -41.09
C TYR A 707 -1.14 -35.09 -40.88
N SER A 708 -1.91 -36.04 -41.43
CA SER A 708 -3.37 -36.21 -41.23
C SER A 708 -3.80 -36.23 -39.76
N SER A 709 -2.84 -36.51 -38.88
CA SER A 709 -3.04 -36.61 -37.46
C SER A 709 -3.46 -35.27 -36.81
N LEU A 710 -3.05 -34.11 -37.34
CA LEU A 710 -3.57 -32.78 -36.94
C LEU A 710 -5.04 -32.58 -37.32
N VAL A 711 -5.47 -33.24 -38.40
CA VAL A 711 -6.71 -32.97 -39.10
C VAL A 711 -7.85 -33.90 -38.66
N TYR A 712 -7.57 -35.02 -37.98
CA TYR A 712 -8.62 -35.96 -37.54
C TYR A 712 -9.65 -35.36 -36.55
N GLU A 713 -9.31 -34.24 -35.88
CA GLU A 713 -10.23 -33.46 -35.04
C GLU A 713 -11.28 -32.70 -35.86
N PHE A 714 -10.93 -32.37 -37.10
CA PHE A 714 -11.74 -31.60 -38.02
C PHE A 714 -12.55 -32.51 -38.93
N LYS A 715 -13.72 -32.03 -39.37
CA LYS A 715 -14.52 -32.75 -40.38
C LYS A 715 -13.80 -32.69 -41.73
N GLU A 716 -13.67 -33.85 -42.39
CA GLU A 716 -12.87 -34.05 -43.61
C GLU A 716 -13.40 -33.31 -44.87
N ASN A 717 -14.64 -32.83 -44.88
CA ASN A 717 -15.35 -32.52 -46.14
C ASN A 717 -15.51 -31.03 -46.54
N LEU A 718 -14.97 -30.03 -45.81
CA LEU A 718 -15.09 -28.62 -46.24
C LEU A 718 -13.79 -27.84 -46.07
N GLY A 719 -12.84 -28.16 -46.93
CA GLY A 719 -11.96 -27.18 -47.55
C GLY A 719 -10.84 -26.59 -46.68
N TYR A 720 -10.13 -25.65 -47.32
CA TYR A 720 -8.92 -25.04 -46.82
C TYR A 720 -9.03 -24.44 -45.40
N PHE A 721 -10.17 -23.81 -45.07
CA PHE A 721 -10.28 -22.97 -43.88
C PHE A 721 -10.21 -23.73 -42.55
N ARG A 722 -10.55 -25.02 -42.49
CA ARG A 722 -10.65 -25.74 -41.19
C ARG A 722 -9.33 -25.79 -40.39
N PRO A 723 -8.16 -26.12 -40.96
CA PRO A 723 -6.92 -26.23 -40.19
C PRO A 723 -6.25 -24.88 -39.88
N SER A 724 -6.60 -23.81 -40.60
CA SER A 724 -6.06 -22.46 -40.35
C SER A 724 -6.53 -21.85 -39.02
N ILE A 725 -7.50 -22.47 -38.35
CA ILE A 725 -7.93 -22.11 -37.00
C ILE A 725 -6.76 -22.14 -36.01
N TYR A 726 -5.83 -23.08 -36.14
CA TYR A 726 -4.64 -23.12 -35.28
C TYR A 726 -3.70 -21.96 -35.55
N SER A 727 -3.58 -21.51 -36.79
CA SER A 727 -2.78 -20.33 -37.13
C SER A 727 -3.39 -19.06 -36.51
N ILE A 728 -4.72 -18.89 -36.57
CA ILE A 728 -5.41 -17.77 -35.91
C ILE A 728 -5.22 -17.84 -34.39
N PHE A 729 -5.31 -19.04 -33.83
CA PHE A 729 -5.13 -19.27 -32.40
C PHE A 729 -3.70 -18.95 -31.92
N LEU A 730 -2.67 -19.38 -32.67
CA LEU A 730 -1.27 -19.07 -32.39
C LEU A 730 -0.97 -17.58 -32.60
N LEU A 731 -1.53 -16.97 -33.65
CA LEU A 731 -1.41 -15.54 -33.92
C LEU A 731 -1.99 -14.71 -32.77
N ARG A 732 -3.12 -15.13 -32.21
CA ARG A 732 -3.70 -14.49 -31.02
C ARG A 732 -2.76 -14.53 -29.83
N LYS A 733 -2.24 -15.72 -29.51
CA LYS A 733 -1.26 -15.93 -28.43
C LYS A 733 -0.03 -15.04 -28.63
N TYR A 734 0.49 -14.98 -29.85
CA TYR A 734 1.62 -14.15 -30.23
C TYR A 734 1.35 -12.66 -29.97
N PHE A 735 0.24 -12.12 -30.50
CA PHE A 735 -0.11 -10.71 -30.31
C PHE A 735 -0.38 -10.37 -28.85
N HIS A 736 -1.04 -11.24 -28.08
CA HIS A 736 -1.26 -11.01 -26.65
C HIS A 736 0.06 -10.78 -25.91
N VAL A 737 1.04 -11.66 -26.11
CA VAL A 737 2.35 -11.54 -25.45
C VAL A 737 3.13 -10.34 -26.01
N LEU A 738 3.14 -10.16 -27.34
CA LEU A 738 3.83 -9.03 -27.98
C LEU A 738 3.33 -7.69 -27.42
N LEU A 739 2.01 -7.47 -27.38
CA LEU A 739 1.40 -6.26 -26.82
C LEU A 739 1.69 -6.13 -25.32
N SER A 740 1.70 -7.24 -24.58
CA SER A 740 1.99 -7.24 -23.13
C SER A 740 3.38 -6.70 -22.81
N PHE A 741 4.40 -7.06 -23.62
CA PHE A 741 5.78 -6.58 -23.41
C PHE A 741 6.06 -5.22 -24.09
N THR A 742 5.60 -5.01 -25.32
CA THR A 742 5.94 -3.79 -26.09
C THR A 742 5.26 -2.53 -25.58
N LEU A 743 4.04 -2.65 -25.04
CA LEU A 743 3.22 -1.50 -24.63
C LEU A 743 3.15 -1.33 -23.11
N GLN A 744 4.13 -1.87 -22.38
CA GLN A 744 4.09 -1.83 -20.92
C GLN A 744 4.04 -0.41 -20.35
N SER A 745 4.74 0.53 -21.00
CA SER A 745 4.74 1.94 -20.63
C SER A 745 3.44 2.68 -20.97
N TYR A 746 2.51 2.04 -21.67
CA TYR A 746 1.23 2.64 -22.11
C TYR A 746 0.04 1.73 -21.74
N PRO A 747 -0.31 1.57 -20.45
CA PRO A 747 -1.29 0.59 -19.98
C PRO A 747 -2.67 0.73 -20.62
N ILE A 748 -3.15 1.96 -20.82
CA ILE A 748 -4.46 2.24 -21.41
C ILE A 748 -4.48 1.85 -22.91
N VAL A 749 -3.43 2.19 -23.65
CA VAL A 749 -3.31 1.84 -25.07
C VAL A 749 -3.18 0.33 -25.23
N GLN A 750 -2.40 -0.30 -24.35
CA GLN A 750 -2.27 -1.76 -24.30
C GLN A 750 -3.61 -2.44 -24.09
N LEU A 751 -4.39 -2.02 -23.09
CA LEU A 751 -5.70 -2.60 -22.81
C LEU A 751 -6.68 -2.37 -23.97
N GLY A 752 -6.74 -1.16 -24.53
CA GLY A 752 -7.62 -0.86 -25.66
C GLY A 752 -7.30 -1.70 -26.91
N LEU A 753 -6.01 -1.93 -27.20
CA LEU A 753 -5.58 -2.79 -28.30
C LEU A 753 -5.87 -4.27 -28.03
N GLN A 754 -5.67 -4.75 -26.80
CA GLN A 754 -6.00 -6.11 -26.41
C GLN A 754 -7.51 -6.37 -26.44
N GLU A 755 -8.32 -5.41 -26.01
CA GLU A 755 -9.77 -5.46 -26.09
C GLU A 755 -10.23 -5.50 -27.55
N SER A 756 -9.76 -4.56 -28.37
CA SER A 756 -10.08 -4.49 -29.80
C SER A 756 -9.67 -5.77 -30.54
N PHE A 757 -8.48 -6.29 -30.24
CA PHE A 757 -7.98 -7.52 -30.81
C PHE A 757 -8.79 -8.74 -30.34
N SER A 758 -9.19 -8.79 -29.07
CA SER A 758 -10.05 -9.86 -28.55
C SER A 758 -11.43 -9.86 -29.21
N ILE A 759 -12.06 -8.69 -29.37
CA ILE A 759 -13.32 -8.54 -30.10
C ILE A 759 -13.18 -8.99 -31.56
N LEU A 760 -12.10 -8.58 -32.25
CA LEU A 760 -11.82 -9.01 -33.62
C LEU A 760 -11.66 -10.53 -33.70
N VAL A 761 -10.90 -11.13 -32.78
CA VAL A 761 -10.68 -12.57 -32.70
C VAL A 761 -11.99 -13.30 -32.46
N ILE A 762 -12.87 -12.79 -31.60
CA ILE A 762 -14.19 -13.37 -31.36
C ILE A 762 -15.07 -13.28 -32.59
N PHE A 763 -15.07 -12.14 -33.26
CA PHE A 763 -15.82 -11.98 -34.50
C PHE A 763 -15.32 -12.98 -35.56
N MET A 764 -14.00 -13.14 -35.68
CA MET A 764 -13.43 -14.11 -36.62
C MET A 764 -13.62 -15.57 -36.17
N GLN A 765 -13.44 -15.91 -34.90
CA GLN A 765 -13.48 -17.30 -34.41
C GLN A 765 -14.90 -17.79 -34.11
N ILE A 766 -15.71 -16.99 -33.40
CA ILE A 766 -17.08 -17.37 -33.04
C ILE A 766 -18.02 -17.19 -34.23
N LEU A 767 -18.09 -15.99 -34.81
CA LEU A 767 -19.08 -15.74 -35.86
C LEU A 767 -18.71 -16.47 -37.15
N PHE A 768 -17.46 -16.37 -37.62
CA PHE A 768 -17.09 -17.01 -38.89
C PHE A 768 -16.83 -18.53 -38.74
N PHE A 769 -15.98 -18.95 -37.80
CA PHE A 769 -15.57 -20.35 -37.72
C PHE A 769 -16.57 -21.27 -37.04
N ILE A 770 -17.10 -20.90 -35.88
CA ILE A 770 -17.99 -21.79 -35.12
C ILE A 770 -19.37 -21.90 -35.78
N LEU A 771 -19.98 -20.79 -36.20
CA LEU A 771 -21.32 -20.82 -36.78
C LEU A 771 -21.35 -21.38 -38.21
N PHE A 772 -20.42 -20.96 -39.09
CA PHE A 772 -20.43 -21.35 -40.50
C PHE A 772 -19.57 -22.58 -40.80
N VAL A 773 -18.31 -22.61 -40.33
CA VAL A 773 -17.36 -23.67 -40.72
C VAL A 773 -17.55 -24.95 -39.90
N ARG A 774 -18.01 -24.84 -38.64
CA ARG A 774 -18.20 -25.94 -37.68
C ARG A 774 -17.01 -26.92 -37.70
N PRO A 775 -15.81 -26.45 -37.32
CA PRO A 775 -14.57 -27.15 -37.63
C PRO A 775 -14.50 -28.52 -36.95
N TYR A 776 -14.91 -28.63 -35.68
CA TYR A 776 -14.78 -29.85 -34.90
C TYR A 776 -15.82 -30.92 -35.26
N LYS A 777 -15.42 -32.19 -35.18
CA LYS A 777 -16.35 -33.33 -35.32
C LYS A 777 -17.43 -33.33 -34.24
N ASN A 778 -17.09 -32.91 -33.00
CA ASN A 778 -18.03 -32.90 -31.88
C ASN A 778 -18.66 -31.51 -31.68
N PRO A 779 -20.00 -31.38 -31.77
CA PRO A 779 -20.67 -30.09 -31.56
C PRO A 779 -20.52 -29.55 -30.14
N LEU A 780 -20.31 -30.41 -29.14
CA LEU A 780 -20.12 -29.97 -27.76
C LEU A 780 -18.86 -29.10 -27.63
N LEU A 781 -17.76 -29.51 -28.24
CA LEU A 781 -16.51 -28.74 -28.23
C LEU A 781 -16.70 -27.39 -28.92
N ILE A 782 -17.44 -27.34 -30.03
CA ILE A 782 -17.76 -26.08 -30.73
C ILE A 782 -18.47 -25.11 -29.78
N ILE A 783 -19.48 -25.58 -29.06
CA ILE A 783 -20.25 -24.76 -28.11
C ILE A 783 -19.38 -24.33 -26.92
N THR A 784 -18.58 -25.25 -26.35
CA THR A 784 -17.66 -24.95 -25.26
C THR A 784 -16.64 -23.87 -25.65
N HIS A 785 -16.00 -24.01 -26.81
CA HIS A 785 -15.06 -23.01 -27.32
C HIS A 785 -15.74 -21.66 -27.56
N ALA A 786 -16.93 -21.64 -28.18
CA ALA A 786 -17.68 -20.40 -28.39
C ALA A 786 -17.99 -19.69 -27.08
N LEU A 787 -18.50 -20.43 -26.09
CA LEU A 787 -18.87 -19.88 -24.80
C LEU A 787 -17.65 -19.36 -24.05
N THR A 788 -16.53 -20.09 -24.05
CA THR A 788 -15.28 -19.64 -23.43
C THR A 788 -14.75 -18.38 -24.08
N GLU A 789 -14.74 -18.29 -25.42
CA GLU A 789 -14.29 -17.09 -26.13
C GLU A 789 -15.17 -15.87 -25.81
N PHE A 790 -16.48 -16.07 -25.74
CA PHE A 790 -17.42 -15.03 -25.35
C PHE A 790 -17.15 -14.54 -23.91
N LEU A 791 -16.96 -15.45 -22.97
CA LEU A 791 -16.67 -15.12 -21.57
C LEU A 791 -15.32 -14.40 -21.42
N LEU A 792 -14.28 -14.83 -22.14
CA LEU A 792 -12.99 -14.14 -22.17
C LEU A 792 -13.11 -12.72 -22.74
N CYS A 793 -13.99 -12.52 -23.73
CA CYS A 793 -14.30 -11.17 -24.23
C CYS A 793 -14.75 -10.24 -23.12
N CYS A 794 -15.66 -10.73 -22.27
CA CYS A 794 -16.30 -9.91 -21.25
C CYS A 794 -15.30 -9.45 -20.19
N ILE A 795 -14.19 -10.16 -19.98
CA ILE A 795 -13.20 -9.79 -18.98
C ILE A 795 -12.49 -8.49 -19.33
N PHE A 796 -12.17 -8.23 -20.62
CA PHE A 796 -11.43 -7.01 -20.99
C PHE A 796 -12.23 -5.72 -20.74
N PRO A 797 -13.50 -5.58 -21.17
CA PRO A 797 -14.32 -4.42 -20.82
C PRO A 797 -14.57 -4.31 -19.30
N LEU A 798 -14.74 -5.42 -18.58
CA LEU A 798 -14.89 -5.39 -17.13
C LEU A 798 -13.61 -4.89 -16.44
N LEU A 799 -12.43 -5.28 -16.95
CA LEU A 799 -11.15 -4.76 -16.49
C LEU A 799 -11.03 -3.26 -16.80
N SER A 800 -11.42 -2.82 -18.01
CA SER A 800 -11.50 -1.40 -18.38
C SER A 800 -12.40 -0.62 -17.42
N LEU A 801 -13.58 -1.16 -17.06
CA LEU A 801 -14.50 -0.54 -16.10
C LEU A 801 -13.94 -0.50 -14.69
N SER A 802 -13.19 -1.53 -14.26
CA SER A 802 -12.60 -1.58 -12.91
C SER A 802 -11.55 -0.49 -12.68
N TYR A 803 -10.95 0.02 -13.77
CA TYR A 803 -9.96 1.10 -13.73
C TYR A 803 -10.59 2.51 -13.67
N LEU A 804 -11.90 2.64 -13.92
CA LEU A 804 -12.60 3.91 -13.79
C LEU A 804 -12.80 4.28 -12.32
N ASP A 805 -12.94 5.58 -12.05
CA ASP A 805 -13.22 6.10 -10.70
C ASP A 805 -14.68 5.86 -10.29
N LEU A 806 -15.01 4.59 -10.05
CA LEU A 806 -16.31 4.12 -9.60
C LEU A 806 -16.33 3.95 -8.06
N GLN A 807 -17.53 4.00 -7.49
CA GLN A 807 -17.77 3.69 -6.07
C GLN A 807 -17.22 2.29 -5.72
N ASP A 808 -16.63 2.13 -4.53
CA ASP A 808 -15.96 0.89 -4.11
C ASP A 808 -16.86 -0.35 -4.15
N SER A 809 -18.15 -0.19 -3.83
CA SER A 809 -19.14 -1.28 -3.94
C SER A 809 -19.28 -1.82 -5.37
N ILE A 810 -19.21 -0.95 -6.37
CA ILE A 810 -19.26 -1.31 -7.79
C ILE A 810 -17.96 -1.98 -8.20
N LYS A 811 -16.80 -1.44 -7.79
CA LYS A 811 -15.49 -2.07 -8.05
C LYS A 811 -15.41 -3.49 -7.47
N LYS A 812 -15.85 -3.70 -6.23
CA LYS A 812 -15.94 -5.03 -5.59
C LYS A 812 -16.88 -5.98 -6.35
N THR A 813 -17.99 -5.47 -6.89
CA THR A 813 -18.92 -6.27 -7.70
C THR A 813 -18.31 -6.67 -9.04
N ILE A 814 -17.64 -5.74 -9.72
CA ILE A 814 -16.93 -6.00 -10.99
C ILE A 814 -15.84 -7.06 -10.78
N ASP A 815 -15.02 -6.93 -9.74
CA ASP A 815 -13.98 -7.89 -9.38
C ASP A 815 -14.56 -9.30 -9.15
N THR A 816 -15.59 -9.41 -8.31
CA THR A 816 -16.26 -10.69 -8.03
C THR A 816 -16.83 -11.31 -9.31
N THR A 817 -17.40 -10.49 -10.19
CA THR A 817 -17.95 -10.94 -11.48
C THR A 817 -16.85 -11.48 -12.38
N MET A 818 -15.72 -10.80 -12.50
CA MET A 818 -14.56 -11.27 -13.27
C MET A 818 -14.01 -12.59 -12.73
N ALA A 819 -13.84 -12.70 -11.40
CA ALA A 819 -13.40 -13.92 -10.74
C ALA A 819 -14.35 -15.11 -11.01
N ILE A 820 -15.67 -14.89 -10.93
CA ILE A 820 -16.68 -15.92 -11.22
C ILE A 820 -16.66 -16.31 -12.71
N ILE A 821 -16.50 -15.36 -13.63
CA ILE A 821 -16.39 -15.64 -15.07
C ILE A 821 -15.19 -16.57 -15.35
N LEU A 822 -14.02 -16.28 -14.76
CA LEU A 822 -12.82 -17.11 -14.90
C LEU A 822 -13.03 -18.54 -14.37
N LEU A 823 -13.61 -18.69 -13.18
CA LEU A 823 -13.95 -20.01 -12.63
C LEU A 823 -15.02 -20.73 -13.48
N GLY A 824 -15.98 -19.98 -14.04
CA GLY A 824 -17.00 -20.47 -14.96
C GLY A 824 -16.40 -21.08 -16.22
N ILE A 825 -15.38 -20.43 -16.82
CA ILE A 825 -14.65 -20.96 -17.99
C ILE A 825 -14.06 -22.34 -17.67
N LEU A 826 -13.41 -22.49 -16.51
CA LEU A 826 -12.84 -23.78 -16.08
C LEU A 826 -13.93 -24.85 -15.94
N ALA A 827 -15.05 -24.50 -15.30
CA ALA A 827 -16.17 -25.42 -15.10
C ALA A 827 -16.79 -25.86 -16.44
N ILE A 828 -16.94 -24.95 -17.41
CA ILE A 828 -17.44 -25.24 -18.75
C ILE A 828 -16.53 -26.26 -19.46
N HIS A 829 -15.21 -26.10 -19.39
CA HIS A 829 -14.26 -27.05 -19.97
C HIS A 829 -14.27 -28.40 -19.27
N PHE A 830 -14.37 -28.42 -17.94
CA PHE A 830 -14.49 -29.65 -17.16
C PHE A 830 -15.76 -30.42 -17.54
N LEU A 831 -16.92 -29.76 -17.58
CA LEU A 831 -18.20 -30.35 -17.97
C LEU A 831 -18.17 -30.86 -19.41
N SER A 832 -17.49 -30.15 -20.31
CA SER A 832 -17.29 -30.60 -21.70
C SER A 832 -16.47 -31.89 -21.76
N GLY A 833 -15.36 -31.94 -21.02
CA GLY A 833 -14.53 -33.15 -20.90
C GLY A 833 -15.29 -34.34 -20.30
N LEU A 834 -16.06 -34.11 -19.23
CA LEU A 834 -16.89 -35.13 -18.60
C LEU A 834 -17.98 -35.64 -19.54
N SER A 835 -18.65 -34.75 -20.27
CA SER A 835 -19.71 -35.11 -21.22
C SER A 835 -19.16 -35.92 -22.40
N LEU A 836 -17.97 -35.57 -22.90
CA LEU A 836 -17.26 -36.35 -23.91
C LEU A 836 -16.91 -37.75 -23.40
N PHE A 837 -16.41 -37.84 -22.17
CA PHE A 837 -16.10 -39.09 -21.51
C PHE A 837 -17.34 -40.00 -21.38
N LEU A 838 -18.45 -39.45 -20.86
CA LEU A 838 -19.70 -40.18 -20.71
C LEU A 838 -20.27 -40.64 -22.06
N LYS A 839 -20.16 -39.81 -23.09
CA LYS A 839 -20.57 -40.19 -24.46
C LYS A 839 -19.74 -41.36 -24.98
N ILE A 840 -18.42 -41.33 -24.83
CA ILE A 840 -17.53 -42.41 -25.28
C ILE A 840 -17.81 -43.70 -24.50
N LEU A 841 -18.06 -43.61 -23.19
CA LEU A 841 -18.45 -44.78 -22.39
C LEU A 841 -19.78 -45.37 -22.87
N LYS A 842 -20.77 -44.53 -23.16
CA LYS A 842 -22.06 -44.95 -23.70
C LYS A 842 -21.89 -45.65 -25.06
N ASP A 843 -21.11 -45.07 -25.97
CA ASP A 843 -20.84 -45.63 -27.30
C ASP A 843 -20.10 -46.99 -27.19
N ARG A 844 -19.15 -47.13 -26.26
CA ARG A 844 -18.45 -48.40 -25.97
C ARG A 844 -19.38 -49.45 -25.34
N ALA A 845 -20.28 -49.04 -24.45
CA ALA A 845 -21.25 -49.94 -23.84
C ALA A 845 -22.26 -50.46 -24.88
N GLN A 846 -22.77 -49.57 -25.74
CA GLN A 846 -23.74 -49.93 -26.80
C GLN A 846 -23.12 -50.85 -27.86
N SER A 847 -21.89 -50.58 -28.30
CA SER A 847 -21.18 -51.46 -29.25
C SER A 847 -20.88 -52.85 -28.67
N SER A 848 -20.60 -52.94 -27.37
CA SER A 848 -20.41 -54.23 -26.68
C SER A 848 -21.70 -55.05 -26.59
N VAL A 849 -22.85 -54.40 -26.50
CA VAL A 849 -24.17 -55.06 -26.52
C VAL A 849 -24.49 -55.55 -27.94
N GLN A 850 -24.26 -54.74 -28.97
CA GLN A 850 -24.53 -55.13 -30.37
C GLN A 850 -23.67 -56.31 -30.83
N GLN A 851 -22.41 -56.40 -30.40
CA GLN A 851 -21.55 -57.56 -30.69
C GLN A 851 -21.98 -58.84 -29.98
N LYS A 852 -22.73 -58.77 -28.88
CA LYS A 852 -23.27 -59.96 -28.19
C LYS A 852 -24.58 -60.48 -28.80
N VAL A 853 -25.28 -59.66 -29.58
CA VAL A 853 -26.63 -59.95 -30.11
C VAL A 853 -26.59 -60.38 -31.59
N THR A 854 -25.40 -60.56 -32.18
CA THR A 854 -25.24 -61.32 -33.43
C THR A 854 -24.96 -62.78 -33.06
N PRO A 855 -25.98 -63.64 -32.86
CA PRO A 855 -25.72 -65.07 -32.71
C PRO A 855 -25.07 -65.56 -34.00
N GLU A 856 -24.01 -66.35 -33.87
CA GLU A 856 -23.51 -67.19 -34.95
C GLU A 856 -24.68 -68.05 -35.44
N VAL A 857 -25.34 -67.62 -36.51
CA VAL A 857 -26.05 -68.53 -37.40
C VAL A 857 -24.96 -69.28 -38.15
N SER A 858 -24.37 -70.26 -37.47
CA SER A 858 -23.58 -71.30 -38.11
C SER A 858 -24.54 -72.06 -39.02
N ASN A 859 -24.55 -71.73 -40.31
CA ASN A 859 -25.06 -72.64 -41.33
C ASN A 859 -24.06 -73.79 -41.46
N PRO A 860 -24.41 -75.04 -41.09
CA PRO A 860 -23.63 -76.18 -41.52
C PRO A 860 -24.06 -76.56 -42.95
N ALA A 861 -23.11 -77.06 -43.72
CA ALA A 861 -23.24 -77.65 -45.06
C ALA A 861 -23.27 -76.68 -46.26
N GLN A 862 -22.13 -76.62 -46.97
CA GLN A 862 -21.99 -77.43 -48.18
C GLN A 862 -20.54 -77.58 -48.62
N ASN A 863 -20.21 -78.83 -48.92
CA ASN A 863 -18.95 -79.34 -49.43
C ASN A 863 -18.68 -78.92 -50.88
N ASN A 864 -17.38 -78.96 -51.20
CA ASN A 864 -16.75 -79.38 -52.45
C ASN A 864 -16.38 -78.37 -53.55
N SER A 865 -15.12 -78.57 -53.94
CA SER A 865 -14.52 -78.50 -55.28
C SER A 865 -14.12 -77.14 -55.89
N GLN A 866 -12.78 -77.03 -56.00
CA GLN A 866 -12.01 -76.68 -57.20
C GLN A 866 -11.92 -75.23 -57.68
N ASN A 867 -10.66 -74.88 -57.94
CA ASN A 867 -10.12 -73.87 -58.87
C ASN A 867 -10.13 -72.40 -58.44
N ARG A 868 -8.93 -71.98 -58.00
CA ARG A 868 -8.46 -70.58 -58.02
C ARG A 868 -8.44 -70.05 -59.45
N SER A 869 -9.38 -69.18 -59.78
CA SER A 869 -9.17 -68.04 -60.66
C SER A 869 -9.54 -66.77 -59.87
N THR A 870 -8.57 -65.85 -59.78
CA THR A 870 -8.70 -64.58 -59.09
C THR A 870 -9.53 -63.62 -59.93
N ASN A 871 -10.81 -63.47 -59.59
CA ASN A 871 -11.61 -62.30 -59.97
C ASN A 871 -12.11 -61.64 -58.68
N TYR A 872 -11.66 -60.41 -58.44
CA TYR A 872 -12.22 -59.54 -57.41
C TYR A 872 -13.57 -59.01 -57.89
N SER A 873 -14.66 -59.45 -57.25
CA SER A 873 -15.96 -58.76 -57.31
C SER A 873 -16.18 -57.98 -56.03
N ILE A 874 -16.47 -56.69 -56.19
CA ILE A 874 -16.83 -55.74 -55.16
C ILE A 874 -18.29 -55.96 -54.81
N SER A 875 -18.60 -56.34 -53.57
CA SER A 875 -19.97 -56.32 -53.03
C SER A 875 -20.26 -54.97 -52.39
N ILE A 876 -21.15 -54.21 -53.02
CA ILE A 876 -21.74 -52.96 -52.50
C ILE A 876 -22.90 -53.36 -51.58
N SER A 877 -22.87 -52.91 -50.32
CA SER A 877 -24.04 -52.97 -49.42
C SER A 877 -24.96 -51.76 -49.69
N PRO A 878 -26.30 -51.92 -49.65
CA PRO A 878 -27.22 -50.81 -49.92
C PRO A 878 -27.42 -49.96 -48.67
N GLU A 879 -26.97 -48.71 -48.69
CA GLU A 879 -27.48 -47.70 -47.76
C GLU A 879 -28.69 -46.98 -48.36
N VAL A 880 -29.80 -47.05 -47.61
CA VAL A 880 -31.06 -46.37 -47.88
C VAL A 880 -30.87 -44.87 -47.65
N TYR A 881 -30.86 -44.10 -48.73
CA TYR A 881 -30.96 -42.63 -48.67
C TYR A 881 -32.41 -42.19 -48.84
N THR A 882 -32.95 -41.51 -47.84
CA THR A 882 -34.19 -40.75 -47.92
C THR A 882 -33.95 -39.46 -48.73
N PHE A 883 -34.56 -39.39 -49.90
CA PHE A 883 -34.58 -38.22 -50.78
C PHE A 883 -35.55 -37.14 -50.27
N THR A 884 -35.08 -35.90 -50.17
CA THR A 884 -35.89 -34.68 -50.24
C THR A 884 -35.67 -34.02 -51.62
N PRO A 885 -36.72 -33.53 -52.31
CA PRO A 885 -36.57 -33.04 -53.68
C PRO A 885 -36.10 -31.59 -53.71
N GLN A 886 -35.03 -31.31 -54.45
CA GLN A 886 -34.70 -29.96 -54.91
C GLN A 886 -34.71 -29.89 -56.45
N ARG A 887 -35.27 -28.78 -56.91
CA ARG A 887 -35.49 -28.37 -58.31
C ARG A 887 -34.24 -28.50 -59.19
N THR A 888 -34.45 -29.11 -60.34
CA THR A 888 -33.59 -29.06 -61.52
C THR A 888 -33.48 -27.64 -62.09
N ARG A 889 -32.26 -27.23 -62.41
CA ARG A 889 -31.95 -26.20 -63.41
C ARG A 889 -30.76 -26.68 -64.24
N THR A 890 -30.98 -26.79 -65.54
CA THR A 890 -30.07 -27.23 -66.60
C THR A 890 -29.46 -26.03 -67.31
N ILE A 891 -28.12 -25.96 -67.46
CA ILE A 891 -27.31 -25.26 -68.50
C ILE A 891 -25.91 -25.93 -68.44
N VAL A 892 -25.42 -26.77 -69.38
CA VAL A 892 -24.86 -26.60 -70.76
C VAL A 892 -23.48 -25.89 -70.85
N GLY A 893 -22.48 -26.64 -71.39
CA GLY A 893 -21.25 -26.18 -72.09
C GLY A 893 -20.07 -25.78 -71.21
N GLU A 894 -18.79 -25.90 -71.57
CA GLU A 894 -18.03 -26.54 -72.65
C GLU A 894 -16.52 -26.33 -72.28
N ASP A 895 -15.62 -27.07 -72.93
CA ASP A 895 -14.18 -26.79 -73.17
C ASP A 895 -13.04 -27.16 -72.19
N GLU A 896 -12.25 -28.13 -72.70
CA GLU A 896 -10.80 -28.16 -72.99
C GLU A 896 -9.77 -27.54 -72.01
N SER A 897 -8.83 -28.37 -71.53
CA SER A 897 -7.44 -28.46 -72.09
C SER A 897 -6.29 -28.70 -71.08
N PHE A 898 -5.24 -29.33 -71.62
CA PHE A 898 -3.81 -29.39 -71.23
C PHE A 898 -3.32 -30.26 -70.05
N ASN A 899 -2.80 -31.44 -70.41
CA ASN A 899 -1.83 -32.22 -69.63
C ASN A 899 -0.40 -31.75 -69.93
N VAL A 900 0.36 -31.41 -68.89
CA VAL A 900 1.84 -31.30 -68.93
C VAL A 900 2.40 -32.32 -67.93
N SER A 901 3.22 -33.25 -68.43
CA SER A 901 3.95 -34.22 -67.61
C SER A 901 5.27 -33.59 -67.16
N ILE A 902 5.52 -33.62 -65.85
CA ILE A 902 6.84 -33.31 -65.28
C ILE A 902 7.31 -34.57 -64.54
N THR A 903 8.43 -35.10 -65.00
CA THR A 903 9.18 -36.21 -64.42
C THR A 903 9.81 -35.79 -63.08
N GLU A 904 9.39 -36.43 -61.98
CA GLU A 904 10.05 -36.28 -60.68
C GLU A 904 11.35 -37.09 -60.63
N VAL A 905 12.45 -36.39 -60.37
CA VAL A 905 13.77 -36.95 -60.05
C VAL A 905 13.79 -37.37 -58.58
N HIS A 906 14.10 -38.65 -58.31
CA HIS A 906 14.28 -39.19 -56.97
C HIS A 906 15.53 -38.61 -56.29
N HIS A 907 15.36 -37.92 -55.16
CA HIS A 907 16.42 -37.72 -54.18
C HIS A 907 16.15 -38.57 -52.92
N GLU A 908 17.11 -39.41 -52.55
CA GLU A 908 17.15 -40.19 -51.32
C GLU A 908 17.22 -39.30 -50.07
N PRO A 909 16.52 -39.64 -48.97
CA PRO A 909 16.67 -38.92 -47.72
C PRO A 909 17.90 -39.40 -46.93
N ILE A 910 18.77 -38.45 -46.62
CA ILE A 910 19.87 -38.55 -45.66
C ILE A 910 19.31 -38.99 -44.30
N ARG A 911 19.84 -40.10 -43.77
CA ARG A 911 19.61 -40.55 -42.39
C ARG A 911 20.38 -39.64 -41.44
N VAL A 912 19.67 -38.79 -40.70
CA VAL A 912 20.19 -38.18 -39.47
C VAL A 912 19.87 -39.13 -38.32
N ILE A 913 20.93 -39.69 -37.73
CA ILE A 913 20.88 -40.48 -36.49
C ILE A 913 20.94 -39.47 -35.34
N PHE A 914 19.94 -39.50 -34.46
CA PHE A 914 19.96 -38.85 -33.15
C PHE A 914 20.64 -39.76 -32.13
#